data_AF-A0A9P9S2A1-F1
#
_entry.id   AF-A0A9P9S2A1-F1
#
_cell.length_a   1.000
_cell.length_b   1.000
_cell.length_c   1.000
_cell.angle_alpha   90.00
_cell.angle_beta   90.00
_cell.angle_gamma   90.00
#
_symmetry.space_group_name_H-M   'P 1'
#
loop_
_entity.id
_entity.type
_entity.pdbx_description
1 polymer ?
#
loop_
_entity_poly.entity_id
_entity_poly.type
_entity_poly.pdbx_seq_one_letter_code
_entity_poly.pdbx_strand_id
1 'polypeptide(L)'
;MLEEVAMDSQKCQDVYVHEKAGFLVDETSLASQEINRPCKANMRRLNWRGLETAAFIVLLILVWRSFDAIPNQFKASWNGHTVTNAINKTHMSFDTITPSEKLEWVPCFYGMSCARLTVPMDYNRPLNASADNPKVHVALLLVPGSHSGSRQASTSPLLLNPGGPGGSGVQFAMLAGPSLQKIVGEEQDIIGFDPRGIGATTPRADCFSYPFAGSTGDPSEASSEDYIRGNFHRTMWQTAGRDVGNVNSSADTLQKLDTRARTIAKLCGEKDAVYGNNSILKYVHTPSVAHDMLSIIDAWDEWRERIGDIDDDEVDEIMTPQAEDEDHLATSLAVEGKLVYWGFSYGTLLGATFAAMFPDRVGRVILDGVVDADHYVSPVWRGSIQDADKISTSFSYYCHKGRENCQLYRPGDKVSDIEDRFQAVMNRIKENPVTLIHPISKQPVLITHSHVRLILFSILYSPNAGFTAIAWIFDLLSRGYDDILGQIFPLPEPEPFCAANLPAEIFPNEAQIAIMCSDKRYPFNDTLPELQETFEKMANESSWADVWMTVMLSCDAYPVKAIDPPMRWDDHPSHKADPIKTAFPVLFISNTADPVTPLAAGVKMARKFVDAGLIEQHSMGHCSLAAVSKCTIAKIRAYLKEGKVPPHPVKGGKGRELVDGKWTKCDADEYPFHPFEGNLKTVGLSAEAAMDIENMTAMKQVQNVFSKIKAWGQEKALDLDLMTPKHCGGRS
;
A
#
# COMPACT_ATOMS: atom_id res chain seq x y z
N MET A 1 16.15 -37.94 -45.80
CA MET A 1 17.26 -38.77 -45.30
C MET A 1 17.37 -38.48 -43.82
N LEU A 2 17.28 -39.57 -43.06
CA LEU A 2 17.15 -39.67 -41.60
C LEU A 2 18.47 -39.34 -40.87
N GLU A 3 18.32 -39.04 -39.57
CA GLU A 3 19.22 -39.21 -38.40
C GLU A 3 19.03 -37.97 -37.50
N GLU A 4 18.22 -37.97 -36.43
CA GLU A 4 18.22 -38.78 -35.19
C GLU A 4 19.56 -38.74 -34.42
N VAL A 5 19.65 -37.85 -33.43
CA VAL A 5 20.48 -38.04 -32.24
C VAL A 5 19.66 -37.59 -31.03
N ALA A 6 19.16 -38.56 -30.29
CA ALA A 6 18.62 -38.41 -28.95
C ALA A 6 19.77 -38.37 -27.93
N MET A 7 19.66 -37.53 -26.89
CA MET A 7 20.48 -37.65 -25.69
C MET A 7 19.59 -37.67 -24.45
N ASP A 8 19.62 -38.86 -23.84
CA ASP A 8 19.12 -39.31 -22.55
C ASP A 8 19.75 -38.51 -21.39
N SER A 9 18.95 -38.10 -20.40
CA SER A 9 19.43 -37.45 -19.18
C SER A 9 18.82 -38.11 -17.94
N GLN A 10 19.29 -39.32 -17.66
CA GLN A 10 19.09 -39.97 -16.36
C GLN A 10 20.46 -40.36 -15.77
N LYS A 11 20.84 -39.65 -14.69
CA LYS A 11 21.81 -39.98 -13.60
C LYS A 11 22.88 -38.91 -13.37
N CYS A 12 22.66 -38.11 -12.33
CA CYS A 12 23.63 -37.96 -11.23
C CYS A 12 22.84 -37.63 -9.96
N GLN A 13 22.78 -38.61 -9.07
CA GLN A 13 22.29 -38.52 -7.71
C GLN A 13 23.51 -38.52 -6.78
N ASP A 14 23.43 -37.68 -5.74
CA ASP A 14 24.06 -37.77 -4.42
C ASP A 14 25.40 -37.06 -4.11
N VAL A 15 25.37 -36.49 -2.89
CA VAL A 15 26.40 -35.96 -1.96
C VAL A 15 26.96 -34.55 -2.31
N TYR A 16 26.78 -33.46 -1.53
CA TYR A 16 26.90 -33.26 -0.08
C TYR A 16 26.01 -32.10 0.40
N VAL A 17 25.13 -32.33 1.38
CA VAL A 17 24.59 -31.29 2.26
C VAL A 17 24.94 -31.67 3.70
N HIS A 18 25.89 -30.91 4.25
CA HIS A 18 26.25 -30.78 5.67
C HIS A 18 26.69 -29.31 5.78
N GLU A 19 26.43 -28.50 6.80
CA GLU A 19 25.73 -28.64 8.08
C GLU A 19 25.89 -27.24 8.72
N LYS A 20 24.80 -26.58 9.10
CA LYS A 20 24.77 -25.53 10.16
C LYS A 20 23.32 -25.06 10.41
N ALA A 21 22.50 -26.00 10.85
CA ALA A 21 21.35 -25.69 11.71
C ALA A 21 21.54 -26.55 12.96
N GLY A 22 21.91 -25.89 14.06
CA GLY A 22 22.20 -26.55 15.32
C GLY A 22 20.96 -26.61 16.23
N PHE A 23 20.72 -27.83 16.75
CA PHE A 23 20.04 -28.21 17.99
C PHE A 23 18.50 -27.98 18.09
N LEU A 24 17.64 -28.86 18.63
CA LEU A 24 17.54 -30.28 19.10
C LEU A 24 16.01 -30.51 19.30
N VAL A 25 15.35 -31.54 18.75
CA VAL A 25 15.05 -32.91 19.25
C VAL A 25 14.01 -33.04 20.40
N ASP A 26 12.94 -33.78 20.03
CA ASP A 26 11.98 -34.65 20.75
C ASP A 26 11.18 -34.20 21.98
N GLU A 27 9.86 -34.40 21.90
CA GLU A 27 9.22 -35.54 22.61
C GLU A 27 7.86 -35.92 22.00
N THR A 28 7.61 -37.22 21.99
CA THR A 28 6.50 -37.92 21.33
C THR A 28 5.43 -38.40 22.32
N SER A 29 4.23 -38.63 21.76
CA SER A 29 3.23 -39.65 22.14
C SER A 29 2.10 -39.27 23.11
N LEU A 30 0.85 -39.46 22.64
CA LEU A 30 -0.11 -40.52 23.05
C LEU A 30 -1.52 -40.17 22.53
N ALA A 31 -2.03 -40.96 21.58
CA ALA A 31 -3.11 -41.96 21.77
C ALA A 31 -4.53 -41.33 21.77
N SER A 32 -5.22 -41.30 20.63
CA SER A 32 -6.14 -42.35 20.13
C SER A 32 -7.34 -42.62 21.05
N GLN A 33 -8.55 -42.26 20.61
CA GLN A 33 -9.73 -43.11 20.71
C GLN A 33 -10.90 -42.57 19.86
N GLU A 34 -11.15 -43.23 18.73
CA GLU A 34 -12.47 -43.31 18.11
C GLU A 34 -13.38 -44.22 18.93
N ILE A 35 -14.66 -43.85 19.10
CA ILE A 35 -15.76 -44.84 19.14
C ILE A 35 -16.92 -44.30 18.29
N ASN A 36 -17.48 -45.24 17.54
CA ASN A 36 -18.27 -45.11 16.35
C ASN A 36 -19.74 -45.54 16.64
N ARG A 37 -20.68 -45.11 15.78
CA ARG A 37 -22.00 -45.74 15.42
C ARG A 37 -23.30 -45.34 16.21
N PRO A 38 -24.53 -45.59 15.66
CA PRO A 38 -25.14 -44.93 14.49
C PRO A 38 -26.69 -44.73 14.55
N CYS A 39 -27.24 -44.00 13.56
CA CYS A 39 -28.54 -44.15 12.86
C CYS A 39 -29.86 -44.55 13.58
N LYS A 40 -30.93 -43.73 13.43
CA LYS A 40 -32.08 -43.94 12.50
C LYS A 40 -33.22 -42.94 12.67
N ALA A 41 -34.02 -42.83 11.63
CA ALA A 41 -34.91 -41.74 11.25
C ALA A 41 -36.42 -41.94 11.56
N ASN A 42 -37.14 -40.81 11.49
CA ASN A 42 -38.54 -40.58 11.06
C ASN A 42 -39.72 -41.24 11.80
N MET A 43 -40.64 -40.42 12.35
CA MET A 43 -41.87 -40.02 11.64
C MET A 43 -42.84 -39.12 12.45
N ARG A 44 -43.47 -38.20 11.71
CA ARG A 44 -44.87 -37.70 11.75
C ARG A 44 -45.26 -36.47 12.60
N ARG A 45 -45.77 -35.49 11.84
CA ARG A 45 -46.55 -34.30 12.18
C ARG A 45 -47.97 -34.65 12.68
N LEU A 46 -48.50 -33.84 13.58
CA LEU A 46 -49.93 -33.52 13.67
C LEU A 46 -50.13 -32.01 13.86
N ASN A 47 -51.03 -31.43 13.06
CA ASN A 47 -51.41 -30.02 13.02
C ASN A 47 -52.35 -29.64 14.18
N TRP A 48 -52.09 -28.52 14.85
CA TRP A 48 -53.08 -27.70 15.56
C TRP A 48 -52.94 -26.25 15.10
N ARG A 49 -53.55 -25.90 13.95
CA ARG A 49 -53.73 -24.52 13.49
C ARG A 49 -55.17 -24.12 13.79
N GLY A 50 -55.38 -23.26 14.78
CA GLY A 50 -56.70 -22.75 15.12
C GLY A 50 -56.76 -21.78 16.31
N LEU A 51 -55.70 -21.68 17.12
CA LEU A 51 -55.70 -20.85 18.34
C LEU A 51 -54.72 -19.65 18.32
N GLU A 52 -53.80 -19.55 17.36
CA GLU A 52 -52.80 -18.47 17.32
C GLU A 52 -53.30 -17.15 16.69
N THR A 53 -54.33 -17.19 15.85
CA THR A 53 -54.81 -16.00 15.12
C THR A 53 -55.62 -15.03 15.98
N ALA A 54 -56.21 -15.49 17.08
CA ALA A 54 -56.99 -14.63 17.98
C ALA A 54 -56.09 -13.89 19.01
N ALA A 55 -54.98 -14.49 19.42
CA ALA A 55 -54.04 -13.90 20.37
C ALA A 55 -53.26 -12.72 19.75
N PHE A 56 -52.95 -12.78 18.46
CA PHE A 56 -52.18 -11.75 17.76
C PHE A 56 -52.98 -10.45 17.53
N ILE A 57 -54.30 -10.55 17.34
CA ILE A 57 -55.17 -9.38 17.12
C ILE A 57 -55.42 -8.61 18.42
N VAL A 58 -55.53 -9.32 19.55
CA VAL A 58 -55.68 -8.68 20.88
C VAL A 58 -54.40 -7.96 21.30
N LEU A 59 -53.22 -8.52 20.98
CA LEU A 59 -51.93 -7.89 21.28
C LEU A 59 -51.71 -6.58 20.51
N LEU A 60 -52.12 -6.54 19.23
CA LEU A 60 -52.01 -5.34 18.39
C LEU A 60 -52.93 -4.19 18.85
N ILE A 61 -54.13 -4.51 19.34
CA ILE A 61 -55.07 -3.49 19.87
C ILE A 61 -54.58 -2.92 21.21
N LEU A 62 -53.93 -3.74 22.04
CA LEU A 62 -53.35 -3.29 23.32
C LEU A 62 -52.11 -2.42 23.14
N VAL A 63 -51.27 -2.71 22.14
CA VAL A 63 -50.09 -1.90 21.78
C VAL A 63 -50.51 -0.57 21.14
N TRP A 64 -51.59 -0.54 20.35
CA TRP A 64 -52.08 0.70 19.74
C TRP A 64 -52.70 1.65 20.77
N ARG A 65 -53.42 1.14 21.79
CA ARG A 65 -54.00 1.97 22.86
C ARG A 65 -53.01 2.48 23.90
N SER A 66 -51.79 1.93 23.96
CA SER A 66 -50.75 2.40 24.88
C SER A 66 -49.95 3.61 24.34
N PHE A 67 -50.18 4.02 23.09
CA PHE A 67 -49.60 5.25 22.53
C PHE A 67 -50.41 6.54 22.83
N ASP A 68 -51.66 6.42 23.30
CA ASP A 68 -52.54 7.58 23.56
C ASP A 68 -52.64 8.01 25.04
N ALA A 69 -51.75 7.53 25.92
CA ALA A 69 -51.86 7.76 27.37
C ALA A 69 -50.53 8.09 28.10
N ILE A 70 -49.68 8.95 27.54
CA ILE A 70 -48.62 9.67 28.31
C ILE A 70 -48.84 11.19 28.22
N PRO A 71 -48.70 11.95 29.34
CA PRO A 71 -49.38 13.24 29.56
C PRO A 71 -48.74 14.47 28.89
N ASN A 72 -49.59 15.48 28.66
CA ASN A 72 -49.32 16.81 28.11
C ASN A 72 -48.38 17.69 28.97
N GLN A 73 -47.09 17.36 29.06
CA GLN A 73 -46.04 18.33 29.46
C GLN A 73 -44.96 18.58 28.39
N PHE A 74 -45.08 17.96 27.21
CA PHE A 74 -44.14 18.14 26.08
C PHE A 74 -44.75 18.89 24.87
N LYS A 75 -45.75 19.76 25.09
CA LYS A 75 -46.42 20.53 24.02
C LYS A 75 -46.38 22.06 24.16
N ALA A 76 -45.52 22.58 25.03
CA ALA A 76 -45.35 24.03 25.21
C ALA A 76 -43.87 24.43 25.19
N SER A 77 -43.22 24.26 24.05
CA SER A 77 -42.11 25.13 23.60
C SER A 77 -41.91 25.01 22.08
N TRP A 78 -43.03 24.90 21.35
CA TRP A 78 -43.07 25.15 19.92
C TRP A 78 -43.49 26.60 19.71
N ASN A 79 -42.58 27.52 20.02
CA ASN A 79 -42.51 28.82 19.38
C ASN A 79 -41.13 28.89 18.74
N GLY A 80 -41.13 29.06 17.43
CA GLY A 80 -39.93 28.98 16.60
C GLY A 80 -38.86 29.96 17.03
N HIS A 81 -37.72 29.41 17.45
CA HIS A 81 -36.41 29.93 17.15
C HIS A 81 -35.66 28.82 16.39
N THR A 82 -35.58 29.02 15.08
CA THR A 82 -34.53 28.54 14.17
C THR A 82 -33.46 27.62 14.79
N VAL A 83 -33.74 26.31 14.79
CA VAL A 83 -32.69 25.27 14.81
C VAL A 83 -32.65 24.67 13.41
N THR A 84 -32.26 25.51 12.47
CA THR A 84 -31.88 25.15 11.11
C THR A 84 -30.65 25.98 10.86
N ASN A 85 -29.44 25.43 11.09
CA ASN A 85 -28.18 25.83 10.42
C ASN A 85 -26.86 25.19 10.93
N ALA A 86 -26.84 24.19 11.82
CA ALA A 86 -25.54 23.64 12.30
C ALA A 86 -25.24 22.15 11.98
N ILE A 87 -26.09 21.41 11.26
CA ILE A 87 -25.77 20.02 10.84
C ILE A 87 -25.26 19.96 9.38
N ASN A 88 -24.95 21.10 8.76
CA ASN A 88 -24.72 21.19 7.32
C ASN A 88 -23.25 21.43 6.95
N LYS A 89 -22.48 20.34 6.86
CA LYS A 89 -21.65 19.92 5.69
C LYS A 89 -20.48 19.05 6.15
N THR A 90 -20.71 17.77 6.40
CA THR A 90 -19.58 16.82 6.41
C THR A 90 -19.01 16.77 4.99
N HIS A 91 -17.77 17.21 4.81
CA HIS A 91 -17.14 17.17 3.50
C HIS A 91 -16.87 15.71 3.10
N MET A 92 -17.55 15.25 2.05
CA MET A 92 -17.31 13.90 1.48
C MET A 92 -16.31 13.92 0.32
N SER A 93 -15.83 15.09 -0.09
CA SER A 93 -14.84 15.27 -1.17
C SER A 93 -13.95 16.49 -0.93
N PHE A 94 -12.65 16.34 -1.25
CA PHE A 94 -11.65 17.41 -1.21
C PHE A 94 -11.97 18.57 -2.17
N ASP A 95 -12.69 18.32 -3.27
CA ASP A 95 -13.02 19.37 -4.26
C ASP A 95 -13.90 20.47 -3.66
N THR A 96 -14.58 20.18 -2.55
CA THR A 96 -15.45 21.13 -1.83
C THR A 96 -14.72 21.91 -0.74
N ILE A 97 -13.46 21.58 -0.46
CA ILE A 97 -12.62 22.22 0.55
C ILE A 97 -11.84 23.35 -0.13
N THR A 98 -11.92 24.55 0.44
CA THR A 98 -11.18 25.72 -0.05
C THR A 98 -9.69 25.58 0.31
N PRO A 99 -8.77 25.66 -0.66
CA PRO A 99 -7.34 25.67 -0.36
C PRO A 99 -6.91 26.92 0.42
N SER A 100 -5.96 26.76 1.33
CA SER A 100 -5.41 27.84 2.15
C SER A 100 -3.89 27.71 2.25
N GLU A 101 -3.19 28.82 2.45
CA GLU A 101 -1.73 28.82 2.76
C GLU A 101 -1.46 28.40 4.21
N LYS A 102 -2.50 28.38 5.05
CA LYS A 102 -2.49 27.87 6.42
C LYS A 102 -3.31 26.59 6.50
N LEU A 103 -3.06 25.77 7.53
CA LEU A 103 -3.95 24.66 7.82
C LEU A 103 -5.29 25.19 8.36
N GLU A 104 -6.34 24.89 7.61
CA GLU A 104 -7.74 25.13 7.96
C GLU A 104 -8.43 23.77 7.83
N TRP A 105 -8.68 23.13 8.97
CA TRP A 105 -9.25 21.80 9.04
C TRP A 105 -10.77 21.89 8.99
N VAL A 106 -11.39 21.03 8.18
CA VAL A 106 -12.85 20.88 8.15
C VAL A 106 -13.23 19.43 8.43
N PRO A 107 -14.35 19.16 9.13
CA PRO A 107 -14.84 17.81 9.32
C PRO A 107 -15.05 17.10 7.98
N CYS A 108 -14.41 15.95 7.82
CA CYS A 108 -14.50 15.15 6.61
C CYS A 108 -14.49 13.67 6.95
N PHE A 109 -15.26 12.88 6.20
CA PHE A 109 -15.44 11.47 6.54
C PHE A 109 -15.86 11.31 8.03
N TYR A 110 -16.03 10.10 8.56
CA TYR A 110 -16.52 9.96 9.94
C TYR A 110 -15.35 10.05 10.93
N GLY A 111 -15.33 11.08 11.78
CA GLY A 111 -14.34 11.26 12.86
C GLY A 111 -12.94 11.68 12.39
N MET A 112 -12.84 12.29 11.22
CA MET A 112 -11.57 12.77 10.64
C MET A 112 -11.73 14.22 10.18
N SER A 113 -10.59 14.86 9.91
CA SER A 113 -10.54 16.24 9.44
C SER A 113 -9.69 16.34 8.19
N CYS A 114 -10.08 17.20 7.25
CA CYS A 114 -9.38 17.37 5.97
C CYS A 114 -8.96 18.81 5.78
N ALA A 115 -7.84 19.02 5.10
CA ALA A 115 -7.34 20.33 4.70
C ALA A 115 -6.73 20.28 3.29
N ARG A 116 -6.62 21.45 2.66
CA ARG A 116 -5.89 21.65 1.40
C ARG A 116 -4.83 22.72 1.58
N LEU A 117 -3.61 22.29 1.88
CA LEU A 117 -2.48 23.19 2.12
C LEU A 117 -1.88 23.66 0.79
N THR A 118 -1.80 24.97 0.61
CA THR A 118 -1.27 25.60 -0.58
C THR A 118 0.23 25.80 -0.45
N VAL A 119 0.99 25.23 -1.38
CA VAL A 119 2.45 25.30 -1.45
C VAL A 119 2.91 25.80 -2.83
N PRO A 120 4.13 26.32 -2.99
CA PRO A 120 4.67 26.66 -4.30
C PRO A 120 4.76 25.44 -5.22
N MET A 121 4.38 25.62 -6.49
CA MET A 121 4.70 24.63 -7.54
C MET A 121 6.23 24.51 -7.72
N ASP A 122 6.91 25.65 -7.79
CA ASP A 122 8.36 25.79 -7.91
C ASP A 122 8.90 26.46 -6.64
N TYR A 123 9.68 25.73 -5.83
CA TYR A 123 10.24 26.28 -4.59
C TYR A 123 11.30 27.37 -4.83
N ASN A 124 11.79 27.54 -6.06
CA ASN A 124 12.59 28.69 -6.45
C ASN A 124 11.74 29.95 -6.74
N ARG A 125 10.41 29.83 -6.72
CA ARG A 125 9.42 30.91 -6.89
C ARG A 125 8.44 30.92 -5.71
N PRO A 126 8.75 31.63 -4.62
CA PRO A 126 7.91 31.64 -3.42
C PRO A 126 6.47 32.10 -3.71
N LEU A 127 5.49 31.58 -2.96
CA LEU A 127 4.06 31.91 -3.10
C LEU A 127 3.80 33.42 -3.14
N ASN A 128 4.46 34.16 -2.26
CA ASN A 128 4.20 35.60 -2.05
C ASN A 128 4.99 36.51 -3.00
N ALA A 129 5.82 35.94 -3.91
CA ALA A 129 6.60 36.73 -4.84
C ALA A 129 5.75 37.30 -6.00
N SER A 130 4.67 36.61 -6.39
CA SER A 130 3.68 37.07 -7.38
C SER A 130 2.37 36.32 -7.19
N ALA A 131 1.24 37.01 -7.35
CA ALA A 131 -0.09 36.38 -7.33
C ALA A 131 -0.29 35.36 -8.47
N ASP A 132 0.47 35.51 -9.57
CA ASP A 132 0.40 34.65 -10.75
C ASP A 132 1.29 33.40 -10.65
N ASN A 133 2.02 33.20 -9.54
CA ASN A 133 2.88 32.03 -9.38
C ASN A 133 2.03 30.75 -9.29
N PRO A 134 2.37 29.68 -10.05
CA PRO A 134 1.63 28.43 -9.99
C PRO A 134 1.71 27.81 -8.60
N LYS A 135 0.59 27.26 -8.15
CA LYS A 135 0.41 26.70 -6.80
C LYS A 135 0.08 25.22 -6.88
N VAL A 136 0.39 24.50 -5.80
CA VAL A 136 -0.07 23.14 -5.55
C VAL A 136 -0.91 23.15 -4.28
N HIS A 137 -2.05 22.46 -4.31
CA HIS A 137 -2.95 22.35 -3.16
C HIS A 137 -2.91 20.92 -2.63
N VAL A 138 -2.00 20.68 -1.70
CA VAL A 138 -1.72 19.38 -1.08
C VAL A 138 -2.91 18.96 -0.23
N ALA A 139 -3.50 17.82 -0.55
CA ALA A 139 -4.58 17.22 0.21
C ALA A 139 -4.05 16.51 1.45
N LEU A 140 -4.66 16.82 2.59
CA LEU A 140 -4.30 16.32 3.92
C LEU A 140 -5.53 15.74 4.60
N LEU A 141 -5.36 14.58 5.23
CA LEU A 141 -6.35 13.97 6.12
C LEU A 141 -5.70 13.74 7.48
N LEU A 142 -6.33 14.29 8.51
CA LEU A 142 -5.98 14.14 9.91
C LEU A 142 -6.88 13.07 10.54
N VAL A 143 -6.24 12.05 11.11
CA VAL A 143 -6.84 11.16 12.10
C VAL A 143 -6.45 11.73 13.47
N PRO A 144 -7.38 12.38 14.18
CA PRO A 144 -7.08 13.06 15.42
C PRO A 144 -6.70 12.06 16.53
N GLY A 145 -5.72 12.41 17.34
CA GLY A 145 -5.36 11.70 18.56
C GLY A 145 -6.37 11.93 19.69
N SER A 146 -6.41 11.00 20.64
CA SER A 146 -7.17 11.16 21.89
C SER A 146 -6.38 12.02 22.87
N HIS A 147 -6.61 13.34 22.83
CA HIS A 147 -5.93 14.32 23.68
C HIS A 147 -6.78 14.69 24.91
N SER A 148 -6.12 15.00 26.03
CA SER A 148 -6.78 15.48 27.25
C SER A 148 -7.14 16.96 27.12
N GLY A 149 -8.38 17.26 26.75
CA GLY A 149 -8.91 18.61 26.54
C GLY A 149 -8.98 19.00 25.07
N SER A 150 -10.05 19.72 24.68
CA SER A 150 -10.37 20.03 23.29
C SER A 150 -9.29 20.82 22.54
N ARG A 151 -8.38 21.50 23.25
CA ARG A 151 -7.37 22.41 22.70
C ARG A 151 -5.95 21.83 22.65
N GLN A 152 -5.82 20.50 22.59
CA GLN A 152 -4.52 19.84 22.56
C GLN A 152 -4.34 19.04 21.26
N ALA A 153 -3.11 19.09 20.74
CA ALA A 153 -2.66 18.34 19.59
C ALA A 153 -1.21 17.91 19.81
N SER A 154 -0.78 16.87 19.10
CA SER A 154 0.57 16.33 19.14
C SER A 154 1.59 17.41 18.81
N THR A 155 2.71 17.46 19.55
CA THR A 155 3.81 18.39 19.23
C THR A 155 4.23 18.31 17.77
N SER A 156 4.25 17.10 17.21
CA SER A 156 4.32 16.91 15.77
C SER A 156 3.45 15.71 15.39
N PRO A 157 2.72 15.80 14.26
CA PRO A 157 1.89 14.70 13.80
C PRO A 157 2.76 13.64 13.13
N LEU A 158 2.32 12.39 13.16
CA LEU A 158 2.94 11.32 12.40
C LEU A 158 2.47 11.42 10.94
N LEU A 159 3.36 11.86 10.05
CA LEU A 159 3.11 11.85 8.61
C LEU A 159 3.27 10.44 8.05
N LEU A 160 2.30 10.00 7.25
CA LEU A 160 2.31 8.69 6.60
C LEU A 160 2.45 8.80 5.09
N ASN A 161 3.24 7.90 4.51
CA ASN A 161 3.27 7.70 3.06
C ASN A 161 3.36 6.20 2.71
N PRO A 162 2.41 5.66 1.93
CA PRO A 162 2.40 4.23 1.59
C PRO A 162 3.38 3.85 0.47
N GLY A 163 3.98 4.83 -0.21
CA GLY A 163 4.89 4.60 -1.32
C GLY A 163 4.20 4.47 -2.69
N GLY A 164 4.64 3.51 -3.49
CA GLY A 164 4.29 3.33 -4.89
C GLY A 164 5.49 3.53 -5.84
N PRO A 165 5.89 4.77 -6.21
CA PRO A 165 5.19 6.04 -5.96
C PRO A 165 3.79 6.07 -6.57
N GLY A 166 2.97 7.04 -6.16
CA GLY A 166 1.60 7.19 -6.66
C GLY A 166 0.50 6.70 -5.74
N GLY A 167 0.84 6.08 -4.60
CA GLY A 167 -0.13 5.75 -3.56
C GLY A 167 -0.59 7.00 -2.79
N SER A 168 -1.87 7.04 -2.41
CA SER A 168 -2.42 8.14 -1.59
C SER A 168 -2.17 7.93 -0.11
N GLY A 169 -1.52 8.91 0.52
CA GLY A 169 -1.40 8.97 1.97
C GLY A 169 -2.74 9.26 2.64
N VAL A 170 -3.62 10.07 2.00
CA VAL A 170 -4.97 10.34 2.50
C VAL A 170 -5.78 9.05 2.64
N GLN A 171 -5.87 8.24 1.57
CA GLN A 171 -6.61 6.98 1.56
C GLN A 171 -5.99 5.98 2.54
N PHE A 172 -4.66 5.92 2.60
CA PHE A 172 -3.98 5.03 3.53
C PHE A 172 -4.27 5.41 4.99
N ALA A 173 -4.16 6.69 5.36
CA ALA A 173 -4.47 7.16 6.71
C ALA A 173 -5.96 6.99 7.06
N MET A 174 -6.87 7.25 6.12
CA MET A 174 -8.30 7.03 6.31
C MET A 174 -8.62 5.57 6.69
N LEU A 175 -7.94 4.61 6.06
CA LEU A 175 -8.24 3.19 6.25
C LEU A 175 -7.41 2.54 7.37
N ALA A 176 -6.13 2.94 7.53
CA ALA A 176 -5.19 2.32 8.48
C ALA A 176 -4.88 3.17 9.71
N GLY A 177 -5.15 4.48 9.69
CA GLY A 177 -4.79 5.43 10.75
C GLY A 177 -5.30 5.04 12.13
N PRO A 178 -6.60 4.71 12.31
CA PRO A 178 -7.11 4.29 13.62
C PRO A 178 -6.42 3.03 14.17
N SER A 179 -6.11 2.06 13.31
CA SER A 179 -5.34 0.86 13.70
C SER A 179 -3.87 1.21 13.99
N LEU A 180 -3.27 2.16 13.26
CA LEU A 180 -1.92 2.64 13.54
C LEU A 180 -1.82 3.36 14.88
N GLN A 181 -2.83 4.13 15.29
CA GLN A 181 -2.87 4.77 16.62
C GLN A 181 -2.77 3.75 17.76
N LYS A 182 -3.39 2.56 17.64
CA LYS A 182 -3.18 1.48 18.62
C LYS A 182 -1.71 1.08 18.74
N ILE A 183 -0.97 1.08 17.63
CA ILE A 183 0.45 0.73 17.58
C ILE A 183 1.34 1.88 18.07
N VAL A 184 1.12 3.11 17.62
CA VAL A 184 2.04 4.24 17.85
C VAL A 184 1.69 5.05 19.10
N GLY A 185 0.45 4.96 19.58
CA GLY A 185 -0.12 5.76 20.67
C GLY A 185 -1.47 6.34 20.26
N GLU A 186 -2.51 6.17 21.09
CA GLU A 186 -3.85 6.71 20.83
C GLU A 186 -3.86 8.25 20.85
N GLU A 187 -2.90 8.84 21.55
CA GLU A 187 -2.67 10.28 21.62
C GLU A 187 -2.00 10.85 20.36
N GLN A 188 -1.44 10.02 19.48
CA GLN A 188 -0.70 10.50 18.32
C GLN A 188 -1.66 10.92 17.20
N ASP A 189 -1.60 12.20 16.81
CA ASP A 189 -2.21 12.69 15.58
C ASP A 189 -1.48 12.10 14.39
N ILE A 190 -2.25 11.61 13.41
CA ILE A 190 -1.71 11.03 12.19
C ILE A 190 -2.19 11.86 11.01
N ILE A 191 -1.27 12.29 10.15
CA ILE A 191 -1.59 12.96 8.89
C ILE A 191 -1.21 12.06 7.71
N GLY A 192 -2.21 11.67 6.94
CA GLY A 192 -2.01 11.17 5.58
C GLY A 192 -2.03 12.34 4.60
N PHE A 193 -1.05 12.41 3.71
CA PHE A 193 -1.02 13.42 2.66
C PHE A 193 -0.86 12.80 1.28
N ASP A 194 -1.50 13.40 0.29
CA ASP A 194 -1.29 13.04 -1.10
C ASP A 194 -0.18 13.91 -1.69
N PRO A 195 0.95 13.33 -2.15
CA PRO A 195 2.00 14.11 -2.79
C PRO A 195 1.48 14.92 -3.98
N ARG A 196 2.20 15.98 -4.35
CA ARG A 196 1.94 16.75 -5.58
C ARG A 196 1.68 15.84 -6.79
N GLY A 197 0.57 16.06 -7.47
CA GLY A 197 0.12 15.27 -8.62
C GLY A 197 -0.58 13.95 -8.30
N ILE A 198 -0.66 13.54 -7.03
CA ILE A 198 -1.30 12.30 -6.57
C ILE A 198 -2.67 12.60 -5.95
N GLY A 199 -3.61 11.68 -6.13
CA GLY A 199 -4.79 11.63 -5.27
C GLY A 199 -5.69 12.86 -5.41
N ALA A 200 -6.04 13.41 -4.26
CA ALA A 200 -6.83 14.63 -4.16
C ALA A 200 -5.99 15.91 -4.30
N THR A 201 -4.66 15.82 -4.40
CA THR A 201 -3.80 16.98 -4.60
C THR A 201 -3.91 17.51 -6.02
N THR A 202 -4.10 18.83 -6.15
CA THR A 202 -4.25 19.49 -7.45
C THR A 202 -3.14 20.51 -7.70
N PRO A 203 -2.76 20.74 -8.97
CA PRO A 203 -3.21 20.04 -10.18
C PRO A 203 -2.70 18.58 -10.25
N ARG A 204 -3.45 17.71 -10.93
CA ARG A 204 -3.15 16.27 -11.03
C ARG A 204 -2.10 15.98 -12.12
N ALA A 205 -1.21 15.02 -11.87
CA ALA A 205 -0.24 14.53 -12.85
C ALA A 205 -0.88 13.51 -13.80
N ASP A 206 -1.87 13.97 -14.55
CA ASP A 206 -2.66 13.20 -15.52
C ASP A 206 -2.17 13.50 -16.95
N CYS A 207 -1.77 12.53 -17.76
CA CYS A 207 -1.32 12.84 -19.14
C CYS A 207 -2.46 12.92 -20.17
N PHE A 208 -3.63 12.38 -19.91
CA PHE A 208 -4.75 12.34 -20.86
C PHE A 208 -5.64 13.58 -20.80
N SER A 209 -5.64 14.30 -19.68
CA SER A 209 -6.54 15.43 -19.43
C SER A 209 -5.83 16.77 -19.57
N TYR A 210 -6.05 17.41 -20.72
CA TYR A 210 -5.64 18.78 -21.05
C TYR A 210 -6.49 19.36 -22.19
N PRO A 211 -6.58 20.71 -22.32
CA PRO A 211 -7.35 21.36 -23.38
C PRO A 211 -6.82 21.08 -24.79
N PHE A 212 -7.70 21.05 -25.79
CA PHE A 212 -7.31 20.92 -27.19
C PHE A 212 -6.99 22.29 -27.82
N ALA A 213 -6.20 22.28 -28.90
CA ALA A 213 -5.81 23.48 -29.62
C ALA A 213 -7.05 24.25 -30.14
N GLY A 214 -7.18 25.51 -29.73
CA GLY A 214 -8.31 26.38 -30.09
C GLY A 214 -9.47 26.40 -29.10
N SER A 215 -9.39 25.66 -28.00
CA SER A 215 -10.32 25.82 -26.87
C SER A 215 -10.03 27.11 -26.10
N THR A 216 -11.06 27.72 -25.50
CA THR A 216 -10.95 28.92 -24.65
C THR A 216 -10.63 28.57 -23.18
N GLY A 217 -10.16 27.34 -22.92
CA GLY A 217 -9.87 26.85 -21.57
C GLY A 217 -8.69 27.57 -20.95
N ASP A 218 -8.64 27.58 -19.62
CA ASP A 218 -7.48 28.05 -18.86
C ASP A 218 -6.27 27.15 -19.19
N PRO A 219 -5.15 27.69 -19.70
CA PRO A 219 -3.95 26.91 -20.00
C PRO A 219 -3.20 26.45 -18.74
N SER A 220 -3.76 26.61 -17.53
CA SER A 220 -3.18 26.17 -16.27
C SER A 220 -3.90 24.98 -15.61
N GLU A 221 -5.14 24.66 -16.02
CA GLU A 221 -5.90 23.54 -15.44
C GLU A 221 -6.86 22.88 -16.45
N ALA A 222 -7.06 21.56 -16.31
CA ALA A 222 -8.00 20.82 -17.14
C ALA A 222 -9.46 21.05 -16.70
N SER A 223 -10.36 21.23 -17.66
CA SER A 223 -11.81 21.31 -17.38
C SER A 223 -12.40 19.94 -17.03
N SER A 224 -13.61 19.91 -16.48
CA SER A 224 -14.36 18.67 -16.25
C SER A 224 -14.55 17.86 -17.55
N GLU A 225 -14.77 18.52 -18.68
CA GLU A 225 -14.88 17.86 -19.99
C GLU A 225 -13.56 17.22 -20.44
N ASP A 226 -12.42 17.87 -20.15
CA ASP A 226 -11.10 17.31 -20.44
C ASP A 226 -10.80 16.07 -19.58
N TYR A 227 -11.28 16.04 -18.32
CA TYR A 227 -11.21 14.85 -17.47
C TYR A 227 -12.06 13.70 -17.99
N ILE A 228 -13.30 13.98 -18.40
CA ILE A 228 -14.20 12.96 -18.97
C ILE A 228 -13.60 12.35 -20.22
N ARG A 229 -13.14 13.19 -21.15
CA ARG A 229 -12.50 12.76 -22.39
C ARG A 229 -11.20 12.00 -22.10
N GLY A 230 -10.38 12.51 -21.19
CA GLY A 230 -9.12 11.89 -20.80
C GLY A 230 -9.32 10.49 -20.22
N ASN A 231 -10.26 10.33 -19.29
CA ASN A 231 -10.64 9.03 -18.72
C ASN A 231 -11.12 8.05 -19.80
N PHE A 232 -11.94 8.51 -20.75
CA PHE A 232 -12.42 7.66 -21.85
C PHE A 232 -11.26 7.17 -22.72
N HIS A 233 -10.35 8.07 -23.12
CA HIS A 233 -9.17 7.70 -23.89
C HIS A 233 -8.23 6.78 -23.11
N ARG A 234 -8.05 7.00 -21.80
CA ARG A 234 -7.24 6.15 -20.92
C ARG A 234 -7.80 4.73 -20.89
N THR A 235 -9.09 4.56 -20.63
CA THR A 235 -9.70 3.22 -20.57
C THR A 235 -9.63 2.50 -21.91
N MET A 236 -9.83 3.21 -23.03
CA MET A 236 -9.64 2.63 -24.37
C MET A 236 -8.19 2.18 -24.59
N TRP A 237 -7.22 3.02 -24.20
CA TRP A 237 -5.79 2.70 -24.31
C TRP A 237 -5.39 1.48 -23.47
N GLN A 238 -5.85 1.42 -22.22
CA GLN A 238 -5.62 0.32 -21.29
C GLN A 238 -6.23 -0.99 -21.81
N THR A 239 -7.50 -0.94 -22.21
CA THR A 239 -8.23 -2.11 -22.74
C THR A 239 -7.53 -2.68 -23.99
N ALA A 240 -7.08 -1.80 -24.91
CA ALA A 240 -6.36 -2.22 -26.10
C ALA A 240 -4.96 -2.80 -25.83
N GLY A 241 -4.37 -2.51 -24.66
CA GLY A 241 -3.04 -2.99 -24.26
C GLY A 241 -3.05 -4.27 -23.43
N ARG A 242 -4.19 -4.67 -22.90
CA ARG A 242 -4.31 -5.75 -21.91
C ARG A 242 -3.71 -7.07 -22.42
N ASP A 243 -4.00 -7.43 -23.66
CA ASP A 243 -3.60 -8.72 -24.23
C ASP A 243 -2.15 -8.75 -24.75
N VAL A 244 -1.38 -7.65 -24.59
CA VAL A 244 0.03 -7.60 -24.98
C VAL A 244 0.90 -8.47 -24.06
N GLY A 245 0.55 -8.56 -22.78
CA GLY A 245 1.29 -9.33 -21.76
C GLY A 245 2.55 -8.62 -21.25
N ASN A 246 3.38 -9.36 -20.51
CA ASN A 246 4.67 -8.90 -19.97
C ASN A 246 5.77 -9.04 -21.03
N VAL A 247 6.95 -8.47 -20.78
CA VAL A 247 8.16 -8.77 -21.56
C VAL A 247 8.33 -10.29 -21.72
N ASN A 248 8.80 -10.76 -22.87
CA ASN A 248 8.96 -12.20 -23.18
C ASN A 248 7.65 -13.03 -23.29
N SER A 249 6.47 -12.38 -23.38
CA SER A 249 5.21 -13.10 -23.65
C SER A 249 5.12 -13.65 -25.09
N SER A 250 5.59 -12.88 -26.07
CA SER A 250 5.80 -13.28 -27.47
C SER A 250 7.03 -12.60 -28.06
N ALA A 251 7.44 -13.02 -29.26
CA ALA A 251 8.62 -12.49 -29.95
C ALA A 251 8.57 -10.96 -30.22
N ASP A 252 7.37 -10.38 -30.28
CA ASP A 252 7.13 -8.97 -30.55
C ASP A 252 6.60 -8.18 -29.34
N THR A 253 6.42 -8.82 -28.17
CA THR A 253 5.87 -8.14 -26.98
C THR A 253 6.77 -6.99 -26.51
N LEU A 254 8.10 -7.18 -26.47
CA LEU A 254 9.00 -6.13 -26.01
C LEU A 254 8.87 -4.87 -26.88
N GLN A 255 8.85 -5.03 -28.21
CA GLN A 255 8.65 -3.92 -29.14
C GLN A 255 7.28 -3.24 -28.96
N LYS A 256 6.21 -4.02 -28.75
CA LYS A 256 4.87 -3.48 -28.50
C LYS A 256 4.82 -2.68 -27.21
N LEU A 257 5.40 -3.19 -26.12
CA LEU A 257 5.44 -2.50 -24.83
C LEU A 257 6.26 -1.22 -24.89
N ASP A 258 7.46 -1.27 -25.49
CA ASP A 258 8.29 -0.10 -25.77
C ASP A 258 7.53 0.98 -26.55
N THR A 259 6.94 0.60 -27.69
CA THR A 259 6.15 1.53 -28.54
C THR A 259 5.00 2.17 -27.74
N ARG A 260 4.33 1.38 -26.89
CA ARG A 260 3.25 1.88 -26.04
C ARG A 260 3.75 2.83 -24.97
N ALA A 261 4.86 2.52 -24.29
CA ALA A 261 5.48 3.40 -23.31
C ALA A 261 5.88 4.75 -23.94
N ARG A 262 6.57 4.71 -25.09
CA ARG A 262 6.93 5.91 -25.87
C ARG A 262 5.71 6.73 -26.31
N THR A 263 4.58 6.08 -26.57
CA THR A 263 3.32 6.77 -26.93
C THR A 263 2.74 7.54 -25.73
N ILE A 264 2.73 6.94 -24.53
CA ILE A 264 2.33 7.63 -23.30
C ILE A 264 3.32 8.75 -22.95
N ALA A 265 4.62 8.49 -23.08
CA ALA A 265 5.66 9.49 -22.90
C ALA A 265 5.44 10.71 -23.80
N LYS A 266 5.13 10.48 -25.09
CA LYS A 266 4.78 11.55 -26.03
C LYS A 266 3.54 12.32 -25.58
N LEU A 267 2.48 11.64 -25.14
CA LEU A 267 1.26 12.26 -24.64
C LEU A 267 1.54 13.19 -23.44
N CYS A 268 2.31 12.71 -22.46
CA CYS A 268 2.75 13.53 -21.33
C CYS A 268 3.57 14.75 -21.78
N GLY A 269 4.44 14.58 -22.79
CA GLY A 269 5.21 15.68 -23.38
C GLY A 269 4.35 16.72 -24.11
N GLU A 270 3.27 16.30 -24.77
CA GLU A 270 2.31 17.24 -25.37
C GLU A 270 1.60 18.07 -24.30
N LYS A 271 1.13 17.44 -23.22
CA LYS A 271 0.56 18.16 -22.07
C LYS A 271 1.57 19.14 -21.46
N ASP A 272 2.81 18.70 -21.26
CA ASP A 272 3.87 19.55 -20.74
C ASP A 272 4.12 20.78 -21.62
N ALA A 273 4.09 20.60 -22.95
CA ALA A 273 4.24 21.69 -23.90
C ALA A 273 3.07 22.68 -23.86
N VAL A 274 1.84 22.19 -23.63
CA VAL A 274 0.64 23.05 -23.51
C VAL A 274 0.71 23.91 -22.25
N TYR A 275 1.09 23.34 -21.10
CA TYR A 275 1.12 24.05 -19.81
C TYR A 275 2.46 24.77 -19.54
N GLY A 276 3.52 24.44 -20.26
CA GLY A 276 4.80 25.15 -20.20
C GLY A 276 5.41 25.15 -18.80
N ASN A 277 5.58 26.34 -18.21
CA ASN A 277 6.16 26.48 -16.87
C ASN A 277 5.20 26.10 -15.73
N ASN A 278 3.89 26.00 -16.03
CA ASN A 278 2.85 25.65 -15.07
C ASN A 278 2.53 24.15 -15.09
N SER A 279 3.24 23.36 -15.90
CA SER A 279 3.08 21.92 -15.96
C SER A 279 3.56 21.25 -14.67
N ILE A 280 2.62 20.69 -13.90
CA ILE A 280 2.90 19.91 -12.68
C ILE A 280 3.91 18.78 -12.92
N LEU A 281 3.92 18.21 -14.14
CA LEU A 281 4.79 17.08 -14.51
C LEU A 281 6.29 17.39 -14.32
N LYS A 282 6.69 18.66 -14.33
CA LYS A 282 8.09 19.08 -14.08
C LYS A 282 8.45 19.12 -12.59
N TYR A 283 7.46 19.09 -11.72
CA TYR A 283 7.63 19.40 -10.31
C TYR A 283 7.24 18.25 -9.38
N VAL A 284 6.81 17.09 -9.90
CA VAL A 284 6.40 15.92 -9.09
C VAL A 284 7.55 15.10 -8.48
N HIS A 285 8.81 15.42 -8.81
CA HIS A 285 9.99 14.70 -8.34
C HIS A 285 10.15 14.74 -6.80
N THR A 286 10.79 13.72 -6.23
CA THR A 286 10.89 13.47 -4.78
C THR A 286 11.39 14.70 -3.98
N PRO A 287 12.48 15.41 -4.37
CA PRO A 287 12.91 16.62 -3.67
C PRO A 287 11.82 17.68 -3.45
N SER A 288 10.96 17.91 -4.45
CA SER A 288 9.87 18.86 -4.33
C SER A 288 8.82 18.40 -3.31
N VAL A 289 8.52 17.10 -3.26
CA VAL A 289 7.63 16.52 -2.23
C VAL A 289 8.25 16.65 -0.83
N ALA A 290 9.57 16.54 -0.69
CA ALA A 290 10.24 16.74 0.60
C ALA A 290 10.11 18.20 1.10
N HIS A 291 10.12 19.18 0.20
CA HIS A 291 9.77 20.56 0.57
C HIS A 291 8.28 20.71 0.95
N ASP A 292 7.37 19.97 0.32
CA ASP A 292 5.96 19.95 0.73
C ASP A 292 5.82 19.42 2.16
N MET A 293 6.54 18.35 2.50
CA MET A 293 6.58 17.82 3.87
C MET A 293 7.11 18.85 4.88
N LEU A 294 8.11 19.65 4.51
CA LEU A 294 8.60 20.74 5.35
C LEU A 294 7.51 21.78 5.59
N SER A 295 6.79 22.16 4.53
CA SER A 295 5.68 23.11 4.60
C SER A 295 4.52 22.59 5.46
N ILE A 296 4.23 21.28 5.44
CA ILE A 296 3.23 20.65 6.31
C ILE A 296 3.65 20.77 7.79
N ILE A 297 4.92 20.54 8.12
CA ILE A 297 5.42 20.66 9.50
C ILE A 297 5.29 22.11 9.98
N ASP A 298 5.76 23.06 9.17
CA ASP A 298 5.72 24.48 9.53
C ASP A 298 4.26 24.97 9.70
N ALA A 299 3.36 24.54 8.81
CA ALA A 299 1.94 24.87 8.89
C ALA A 299 1.21 24.19 10.07
N TRP A 300 1.66 23.00 10.49
CA TRP A 300 1.17 22.34 11.70
C TRP A 300 1.56 23.12 12.96
N ASP A 301 2.82 23.52 13.07
CA ASP A 301 3.30 24.29 14.21
C ASP A 301 2.57 25.65 14.29
N GLU A 302 2.41 26.36 13.17
CA GLU A 302 1.60 27.58 13.12
C GLU A 302 0.14 27.33 13.54
N TRP A 303 -0.45 26.22 13.11
CA TRP A 303 -1.83 25.89 13.48
C TRP A 303 -1.96 25.57 14.98
N ARG A 304 -1.00 24.85 15.58
CA ARG A 304 -0.99 24.57 17.02
C ARG A 304 -0.90 25.84 17.86
N GLU A 305 -0.15 26.85 17.42
CA GLU A 305 -0.08 28.14 18.11
C GLU A 305 -1.44 28.87 18.13
N ARG A 306 -2.28 28.65 17.12
CA ARG A 306 -3.59 29.28 16.96
C ARG A 306 -4.76 28.48 17.51
N ILE A 307 -4.61 27.18 17.78
CA ILE A 307 -5.74 26.31 18.15
C ILE A 307 -6.50 26.80 19.39
N GLY A 308 -5.81 27.49 20.32
CA GLY A 308 -6.41 28.08 21.52
C GLY A 308 -7.26 29.33 21.28
N ASP A 309 -7.17 29.94 20.10
CA ASP A 309 -7.90 31.13 19.66
C ASP A 309 -9.11 30.80 18.73
N ILE A 310 -9.29 29.52 18.38
CA ILE A 310 -10.41 29.02 17.56
C ILE A 310 -11.66 28.87 18.44
N ASP A 311 -12.85 29.15 17.89
CA ASP A 311 -14.13 29.08 18.61
C ASP A 311 -14.40 27.66 19.13
N ASP A 312 -14.98 27.55 20.34
CA ASP A 312 -15.12 26.27 21.07
C ASP A 312 -15.97 25.26 20.27
N ASP A 313 -16.98 25.74 19.52
CA ASP A 313 -17.84 24.90 18.67
C ASP A 313 -17.09 24.32 17.45
N GLU A 314 -16.05 24.99 16.95
CA GLU A 314 -15.26 24.54 15.79
C GLU A 314 -14.15 23.56 16.20
N VAL A 315 -13.58 23.75 17.41
CA VAL A 315 -12.58 22.85 17.98
C VAL A 315 -13.18 21.50 18.36
N ASP A 316 -14.37 21.47 18.97
CA ASP A 316 -15.07 20.23 19.36
C ASP A 316 -15.56 19.41 18.14
N GLU A 317 -15.65 20.02 16.95
CA GLU A 317 -15.91 19.32 15.68
C GLU A 317 -14.64 18.76 15.03
N ILE A 318 -13.47 19.37 15.28
CA ILE A 318 -12.17 18.97 14.70
C ILE A 318 -11.47 17.92 15.58
N MET A 319 -11.62 18.02 16.90
CA MET A 319 -10.97 17.19 17.93
C MET A 319 -12.00 16.37 18.70
N THR A 320 -11.63 15.19 19.20
CA THR A 320 -12.53 14.35 20.01
C THR A 320 -12.38 14.70 21.49
N PRO A 321 -13.41 15.24 22.19
CA PRO A 321 -13.29 15.57 23.60
C PRO A 321 -13.28 14.30 24.48
N GLN A 322 -12.33 14.19 25.41
CA GLN A 322 -12.43 13.30 26.57
C GLN A 322 -12.37 14.08 27.88
N ALA A 323 -12.98 13.49 28.93
CA ALA A 323 -13.06 14.07 30.26
C ALA A 323 -11.66 14.31 30.87
N GLU A 324 -11.56 15.36 31.67
CA GLU A 324 -10.35 15.75 32.41
C GLU A 324 -9.88 14.59 33.32
N ASP A 325 -8.88 13.84 32.88
CA ASP A 325 -8.04 13.03 33.76
C ASP A 325 -6.67 13.72 33.92
N GLU A 326 -6.32 13.94 35.19
CA GLU A 326 -5.07 14.60 35.59
C GLU A 326 -3.85 13.69 35.34
N ASP A 327 -2.85 14.28 34.68
CA ASP A 327 -1.42 13.91 34.71
C ASP A 327 -0.94 12.73 33.82
N HIS A 328 -0.76 13.01 32.53
CA HIS A 328 0.22 12.31 31.70
C HIS A 328 1.21 13.29 31.06
N LEU A 329 2.36 13.39 31.71
CA LEU A 329 3.56 14.07 31.23
C LEU A 329 3.91 13.56 29.82
N ALA A 330 3.59 14.35 28.79
CA ALA A 330 4.17 14.20 27.47
C ALA A 330 5.69 14.31 27.62
N THR A 331 6.37 13.17 27.63
CA THR A 331 7.83 13.12 27.69
C THR A 331 8.37 13.99 26.55
N SER A 332 9.03 15.09 26.90
CA SER A 332 9.52 16.10 25.96
C SER A 332 10.64 15.53 25.09
N LEU A 333 10.28 14.72 24.10
CA LEU A 333 11.15 14.51 22.96
C LEU A 333 11.06 15.81 22.14
N ALA A 334 12.19 16.50 21.97
CA ALA A 334 12.25 17.77 21.23
C ALA A 334 12.02 17.55 19.72
N VAL A 335 10.76 17.28 19.37
CA VAL A 335 10.25 17.03 18.02
C VAL A 335 9.52 18.23 17.43
N GLU A 336 9.27 19.28 18.22
CA GLU A 336 8.74 20.56 17.72
C GLU A 336 9.57 21.09 16.55
N GLY A 337 8.91 21.54 15.48
CA GLY A 337 9.58 21.92 14.25
C GLY A 337 10.21 20.75 13.51
N LYS A 338 9.96 19.48 13.83
CA LYS A 338 10.64 18.35 13.19
C LYS A 338 9.66 17.30 12.67
N LEU A 339 10.12 16.59 11.65
CA LEU A 339 9.38 15.52 11.03
C LEU A 339 9.27 14.30 11.96
N VAL A 340 8.04 13.89 12.25
CA VAL A 340 7.69 12.54 12.71
C VAL A 340 7.02 11.83 11.53
N TYR A 341 7.62 10.75 11.04
CA TYR A 341 7.26 10.15 9.74
C TYR A 341 7.43 8.65 9.73
N TRP A 342 6.50 7.97 9.06
CA TRP A 342 6.62 6.58 8.69
C TRP A 342 6.32 6.41 7.20
N GLY A 343 7.38 6.14 6.44
CA GLY A 343 7.31 5.92 5.00
C GLY A 343 7.53 4.45 4.67
N PHE A 344 6.67 3.92 3.80
CA PHE A 344 6.74 2.56 3.30
C PHE A 344 7.19 2.55 1.84
N SER A 345 7.98 1.55 1.43
CA SER A 345 8.35 1.37 0.02
C SER A 345 9.02 2.63 -0.57
N TYR A 346 8.54 3.18 -1.69
CA TYR A 346 8.98 4.49 -2.21
C TYR A 346 8.96 5.62 -1.15
N GLY A 347 8.05 5.57 -0.16
CA GLY A 347 8.06 6.50 0.97
C GLY A 347 9.38 6.49 1.75
N THR A 348 10.15 5.40 1.70
CA THR A 348 11.50 5.35 2.26
C THR A 348 12.48 6.24 1.52
N LEU A 349 12.38 6.32 0.18
CA LEU A 349 13.18 7.23 -0.63
C LEU A 349 12.81 8.68 -0.34
N LEU A 350 11.51 8.97 -0.19
CA LEU A 350 11.01 10.29 0.19
C LEU A 350 11.52 10.71 1.57
N GLY A 351 11.38 9.86 2.59
CA GLY A 351 11.87 10.14 3.93
C GLY A 351 13.39 10.28 4.00
N ALA A 352 14.15 9.46 3.26
CA ALA A 352 15.60 9.60 3.13
C ALA A 352 15.98 10.93 2.45
N THR A 353 15.24 11.33 1.41
CA THR A 353 15.42 12.60 0.70
C THR A 353 15.17 13.80 1.62
N PHE A 354 14.08 13.78 2.38
CA PHE A 354 13.82 14.78 3.41
C PHE A 354 14.97 14.84 4.43
N ALA A 355 15.40 13.70 4.95
CA ALA A 355 16.47 13.64 5.95
C ALA A 355 17.82 14.14 5.41
N ALA A 356 18.08 13.99 4.11
CA ALA A 356 19.27 14.51 3.46
C ALA A 356 19.20 16.02 3.18
N MET A 357 18.02 16.53 2.81
CA MET A 357 17.82 17.95 2.50
C MET A 357 17.66 18.82 3.76
N PHE A 358 17.00 18.29 4.79
CA PHE A 358 16.65 18.99 6.02
C PHE A 358 17.08 18.19 7.27
N PRO A 359 18.37 17.87 7.42
CA PRO A 359 18.85 17.01 8.50
C PRO A 359 18.48 17.52 9.90
N ASP A 360 18.45 18.84 10.10
CA ASP A 360 18.08 19.47 11.37
C ASP A 360 16.58 19.38 11.70
N ARG A 361 15.75 19.10 10.68
CA ARG A 361 14.31 18.96 10.77
C ARG A 361 13.87 17.50 10.96
N VAL A 362 14.81 16.58 11.25
CA VAL A 362 14.51 15.15 11.46
C VAL A 362 14.23 14.87 12.94
N GLY A 363 12.99 14.48 13.25
CA GLY A 363 12.54 14.17 14.62
C GLY A 363 12.47 12.66 14.87
N ARG A 364 11.51 11.97 14.26
CA ARG A 364 11.36 10.51 14.32
C ARG A 364 10.98 9.99 12.95
N VAL A 365 11.97 9.50 12.20
CA VAL A 365 11.76 9.02 10.83
C VAL A 365 11.95 7.50 10.80
N ILE A 366 10.91 6.77 10.37
CA ILE A 366 10.91 5.33 10.15
C ILE A 366 10.80 5.08 8.64
N LEU A 367 11.73 4.31 8.10
CA LEU A 367 11.81 3.93 6.69
C LEU A 367 11.69 2.41 6.59
N ASP A 368 10.54 1.92 6.13
CA ASP A 368 10.17 0.51 6.14
C ASP A 368 9.96 -0.04 4.71
N GLY A 369 10.64 -1.13 4.36
CA GLY A 369 10.72 -1.62 2.98
C GLY A 369 11.57 -0.67 2.13
N VAL A 370 12.88 -0.74 2.35
CA VAL A 370 13.81 0.34 1.99
C VAL A 370 14.23 0.29 0.53
N VAL A 371 13.99 1.38 -0.19
CA VAL A 371 14.45 1.60 -1.57
C VAL A 371 15.93 2.00 -1.57
N ASP A 372 16.74 1.31 -2.37
CA ASP A 372 18.12 1.73 -2.65
C ASP A 372 18.11 2.97 -3.53
N ALA A 373 18.39 4.12 -2.94
CA ALA A 373 18.31 5.40 -3.61
C ALA A 373 19.34 5.55 -4.76
N ASP A 374 20.50 4.91 -4.67
CA ASP A 374 21.53 4.94 -5.72
C ASP A 374 21.05 4.21 -6.97
N HIS A 375 20.36 3.10 -6.72
CA HIS A 375 19.77 2.29 -7.77
C HIS A 375 18.52 2.97 -8.33
N TYR A 376 17.73 3.65 -7.49
CA TYR A 376 16.49 4.30 -7.92
C TYR A 376 16.72 5.36 -9.00
N VAL A 377 17.76 6.18 -8.85
CA VAL A 377 18.13 7.25 -9.80
C VAL A 377 18.78 6.75 -11.10
N SER A 378 19.08 5.45 -11.20
CA SER A 378 19.64 4.81 -12.40
C SER A 378 18.54 4.47 -13.42
N PRO A 379 18.87 4.25 -14.72
CA PRO A 379 17.85 4.00 -15.75
C PRO A 379 16.96 2.79 -15.43
N VAL A 380 17.56 1.72 -14.88
CA VAL A 380 16.88 0.43 -14.62
C VAL A 380 17.20 -0.11 -13.23
N TRP A 381 16.25 -0.83 -12.64
CA TRP A 381 16.27 -1.34 -11.28
C TRP A 381 16.46 -2.85 -11.19
N ARG A 382 17.55 -3.40 -11.75
CA ARG A 382 17.80 -4.85 -11.80
C ARG A 382 17.87 -5.52 -10.41
N GLY A 383 18.68 -4.96 -9.51
CA GLY A 383 18.85 -5.47 -8.14
C GLY A 383 17.63 -5.37 -7.21
N SER A 384 16.51 -4.79 -7.64
CA SER A 384 15.30 -4.68 -6.80
C SER A 384 14.61 -6.02 -6.62
N ILE A 385 14.71 -6.93 -7.59
CA ILE A 385 13.97 -8.22 -7.58
C ILE A 385 14.82 -9.41 -7.14
N GLN A 386 16.01 -9.19 -6.59
CA GLN A 386 16.95 -10.27 -6.22
C GLN A 386 16.37 -11.26 -5.19
N ASP A 387 15.42 -10.82 -4.36
CA ASP A 387 14.77 -11.65 -3.33
C ASP A 387 13.42 -12.24 -3.81
N ALA A 388 12.91 -11.85 -4.99
CA ALA A 388 11.59 -12.27 -5.47
C ALA A 388 11.50 -13.80 -5.67
N ASP A 389 12.54 -14.41 -6.26
CA ASP A 389 12.59 -15.87 -6.45
C ASP A 389 12.65 -16.64 -5.13
N LYS A 390 13.34 -16.11 -4.13
CA LYS A 390 13.41 -16.70 -2.78
C LYS A 390 12.02 -16.79 -2.15
N ILE A 391 11.17 -15.79 -2.38
CA ILE A 391 9.78 -15.79 -1.89
C ILE A 391 8.94 -16.76 -2.71
N SER A 392 8.96 -16.69 -4.05
CA SER A 392 8.08 -17.52 -4.89
C SER A 392 8.39 -19.01 -4.74
N THR A 393 9.66 -19.40 -4.67
CA THR A 393 10.08 -20.80 -4.50
C THR A 393 9.78 -21.35 -3.10
N SER A 394 9.49 -20.48 -2.13
CA SER A 394 9.10 -20.90 -0.78
C SER A 394 7.65 -21.40 -0.69
N PHE A 395 6.81 -21.11 -1.69
CA PHE A 395 5.38 -21.47 -1.68
C PHE A 395 5.17 -22.96 -1.38
N SER A 396 5.80 -23.85 -2.15
CA SER A 396 5.63 -25.30 -2.01
C SER A 396 6.15 -25.81 -0.67
N TYR A 397 7.22 -25.21 -0.14
CA TYR A 397 7.74 -25.51 1.21
C TYR A 397 6.70 -25.16 2.28
N TYR A 398 6.17 -23.94 2.26
CA TYR A 398 5.20 -23.50 3.26
C TYR A 398 3.85 -24.21 3.11
N CYS A 399 3.42 -24.50 1.89
CA CYS A 399 2.22 -25.30 1.62
C CYS A 399 2.36 -26.71 2.21
N HIS A 400 3.50 -27.37 1.99
CA HIS A 400 3.80 -28.67 2.61
C HIS A 400 3.84 -28.58 4.14
N LYS A 401 4.47 -27.54 4.69
CA LYS A 401 4.53 -27.30 6.14
C LYS A 401 3.12 -27.08 6.74
N GLY A 402 2.24 -26.39 6.01
CA GLY A 402 0.86 -26.12 6.41
C GLY A 402 -0.09 -27.31 6.30
N ARG A 403 0.28 -28.38 5.57
CA ARG A 403 -0.51 -29.61 5.37
C ARG A 403 -1.96 -29.30 4.96
N GLU A 404 -2.96 -29.73 5.74
CA GLU A 404 -4.38 -29.54 5.43
C GLU A 404 -4.81 -28.06 5.35
N ASN A 405 -4.02 -27.13 5.92
CA ASN A 405 -4.26 -25.70 5.76
C ASN A 405 -3.94 -25.20 4.34
N CYS A 406 -3.16 -25.95 3.56
CA CYS A 406 -2.90 -25.68 2.16
C CYS A 406 -3.78 -26.55 1.25
N GLN A 407 -4.68 -25.93 0.47
CA GLN A 407 -5.65 -26.66 -0.37
C GLN A 407 -5.00 -27.44 -1.52
N LEU A 408 -3.76 -27.09 -1.90
CA LEU A 408 -3.00 -27.79 -2.94
C LEU A 408 -2.28 -29.05 -2.40
N TYR A 409 -2.19 -29.21 -1.08
CA TYR A 409 -1.59 -30.38 -0.42
C TYR A 409 -2.53 -31.60 -0.47
N ARG A 410 -1.95 -32.78 -0.50
CA ARG A 410 -2.56 -34.11 -0.43
C ARG A 410 -1.80 -34.94 0.61
N PRO A 411 -2.48 -35.80 1.39
CA PRO A 411 -1.81 -36.64 2.37
C PRO A 411 -0.69 -37.48 1.75
N GLY A 412 0.54 -37.32 2.26
CA GLY A 412 1.72 -38.06 1.80
C GLY A 412 2.56 -37.35 0.74
N ASP A 413 2.18 -36.15 0.32
CA ASP A 413 3.00 -35.35 -0.59
C ASP A 413 4.37 -35.01 0.00
N LYS A 414 5.36 -34.93 -0.88
CA LYS A 414 6.60 -34.19 -0.68
C LYS A 414 6.44 -32.77 -1.22
N VAL A 415 7.37 -31.88 -0.84
CA VAL A 415 7.45 -30.51 -1.40
C VAL A 415 7.45 -30.50 -2.93
N SER A 416 8.16 -31.45 -3.56
CA SER A 416 8.22 -31.59 -5.02
C SER A 416 6.85 -31.90 -5.65
N ASP A 417 6.01 -32.69 -5.00
CA ASP A 417 4.71 -33.09 -5.56
C ASP A 417 3.74 -31.90 -5.62
N ILE A 418 3.87 -30.96 -4.68
CA ILE A 418 3.13 -29.69 -4.66
C ILE A 418 3.64 -28.76 -5.77
N GLU A 419 4.96 -28.66 -5.90
CA GLU A 419 5.61 -27.87 -6.96
C GLU A 419 5.19 -28.37 -8.35
N ASP A 420 5.22 -29.68 -8.58
CA ASP A 420 4.82 -30.30 -9.84
C ASP A 420 3.37 -29.96 -10.20
N ARG A 421 2.45 -29.98 -9.22
CA ARG A 421 1.05 -29.57 -9.44
C ARG A 421 0.90 -28.09 -9.70
N PHE A 422 1.67 -27.24 -9.02
CA PHE A 422 1.68 -25.80 -9.27
C PHE A 422 2.16 -25.50 -10.70
N GLN A 423 3.29 -26.10 -11.11
CA GLN A 423 3.86 -25.94 -12.44
C GLN A 423 2.96 -26.54 -13.54
N ALA A 424 2.26 -27.65 -13.26
CA ALA A 424 1.30 -28.21 -14.21
C ALA A 424 0.18 -27.22 -14.56
N VAL A 425 -0.33 -26.47 -13.58
CA VAL A 425 -1.32 -25.40 -13.84
C VAL A 425 -0.71 -24.27 -14.67
N MET A 426 0.49 -23.80 -14.31
CA MET A 426 1.18 -22.73 -15.05
C MET A 426 1.44 -23.13 -16.52
N ASN A 427 1.95 -24.34 -16.74
CA ASN A 427 2.22 -24.87 -18.07
C ASN A 427 0.94 -25.05 -18.89
N ARG A 428 -0.14 -25.56 -18.28
CA ARG A 428 -1.44 -25.68 -18.95
C ARG A 428 -1.95 -24.33 -19.45
N ILE A 429 -1.90 -23.29 -18.62
CA ILE A 429 -2.35 -21.94 -19.00
C ILE A 429 -1.44 -21.32 -20.07
N LYS A 430 -0.13 -21.64 -20.04
CA LYS A 430 0.83 -21.22 -21.05
C LYS A 430 0.54 -21.85 -22.42
N GLU A 431 0.23 -23.14 -22.45
CA GLU A 431 -0.08 -23.88 -23.68
C GLU A 431 -1.50 -23.58 -24.19
N ASN A 432 -2.46 -23.45 -23.28
CA ASN A 432 -3.87 -23.24 -23.56
C ASN A 432 -4.40 -22.08 -22.70
N PRO A 433 -4.30 -20.83 -23.18
CA PRO A 433 -4.87 -19.67 -22.50
C PRO A 433 -6.36 -19.86 -22.20
N VAL A 434 -6.80 -19.39 -21.04
CA VAL A 434 -8.19 -19.52 -20.59
C VAL A 434 -9.04 -18.42 -21.24
N THR A 435 -10.18 -18.80 -21.79
CA THR A 435 -11.18 -17.86 -22.29
C THR A 435 -12.39 -17.86 -21.36
N LEU A 436 -12.89 -16.67 -21.03
CA LEU A 436 -14.05 -16.50 -20.15
C LEU A 436 -14.91 -15.32 -20.58
N ILE A 437 -16.19 -15.36 -20.23
CA ILE A 437 -17.09 -14.22 -20.36
C ILE A 437 -17.36 -13.69 -18.95
N HIS A 438 -16.98 -12.44 -18.70
CA HIS A 438 -17.11 -11.87 -17.38
C HIS A 438 -18.58 -11.85 -16.94
N PRO A 439 -18.91 -12.35 -15.73
CA PRO A 439 -20.29 -12.62 -15.35
C PRO A 439 -21.16 -11.35 -15.30
N ILE A 440 -20.57 -10.20 -14.96
CA ILE A 440 -21.27 -8.92 -14.80
C ILE A 440 -21.25 -8.12 -16.11
N SER A 441 -20.07 -7.74 -16.60
CA SER A 441 -19.91 -6.87 -17.77
C SER A 441 -20.15 -7.57 -19.12
N LYS A 442 -20.23 -8.90 -19.14
CA LYS A 442 -20.33 -9.74 -20.36
C LYS A 442 -19.18 -9.53 -21.36
N GLN A 443 -18.09 -8.91 -20.93
CA GLN A 443 -16.90 -8.74 -21.76
C GLN A 443 -16.22 -10.09 -21.98
N PRO A 444 -15.77 -10.39 -23.22
CA PRO A 444 -14.87 -11.51 -23.45
C PRO A 444 -13.49 -11.18 -22.87
N VAL A 445 -12.91 -12.15 -22.16
CA VAL A 445 -11.61 -12.00 -21.50
C VAL A 445 -10.72 -13.17 -21.86
N LEU A 446 -9.49 -12.86 -22.26
CA LEU A 446 -8.42 -13.81 -22.47
C LEU A 446 -7.45 -13.76 -21.29
N ILE A 447 -7.29 -14.88 -20.58
CA ILE A 447 -6.33 -15.00 -19.49
C ILE A 447 -5.14 -15.83 -19.97
N THR A 448 -3.97 -15.21 -19.95
CA THR A 448 -2.71 -15.78 -20.44
C THR A 448 -1.79 -16.11 -19.28
N HIS A 449 -0.71 -16.82 -19.56
CA HIS A 449 0.33 -17.09 -18.56
C HIS A 449 0.88 -15.79 -17.93
N SER A 450 1.07 -14.73 -18.73
CA SER A 450 1.59 -13.43 -18.27
C SER A 450 0.64 -12.73 -17.30
N HIS A 451 -0.67 -12.86 -17.53
CA HIS A 451 -1.70 -12.39 -16.61
C HIS A 451 -1.60 -13.08 -15.23
N VAL A 452 -1.42 -14.40 -15.20
CA VAL A 452 -1.24 -15.15 -13.94
C VAL A 452 0.07 -14.76 -13.25
N ARG A 453 1.15 -14.55 -14.01
CA ARG A 453 2.44 -14.11 -13.46
C ARG A 453 2.36 -12.75 -12.77
N LEU A 454 1.65 -11.78 -13.34
CA LEU A 454 1.48 -10.47 -12.73
C LEU A 454 0.77 -10.57 -11.36
N ILE A 455 -0.24 -11.42 -11.26
CA ILE A 455 -0.95 -11.69 -10.01
C ILE A 455 -0.03 -12.38 -8.99
N LEU A 456 0.69 -13.43 -9.43
CA LEU A 456 1.62 -14.14 -8.56
C LEU A 456 2.71 -13.22 -8.01
N PHE A 457 3.25 -12.32 -8.83
CA PHE A 457 4.21 -11.31 -8.39
C PHE A 457 3.61 -10.36 -7.34
N SER A 458 2.36 -9.95 -7.53
CA SER A 458 1.62 -9.11 -6.56
C SER A 458 1.43 -9.82 -5.22
N ILE A 459 1.21 -11.13 -5.22
CA ILE A 459 1.10 -11.95 -3.99
C ILE A 459 2.43 -12.03 -3.22
N LEU A 460 3.57 -11.88 -3.89
CA LEU A 460 4.86 -11.85 -3.20
C LEU A 460 4.99 -10.67 -2.23
N TYR A 461 4.14 -9.63 -2.36
CA TYR A 461 4.08 -8.51 -1.41
C TYR A 461 3.51 -8.93 -0.05
N SER A 462 2.60 -9.91 -0.04
CA SER A 462 1.88 -10.34 1.16
C SER A 462 1.69 -11.85 1.16
N PRO A 463 2.78 -12.64 1.20
CA PRO A 463 2.71 -14.09 1.03
C PRO A 463 1.89 -14.78 2.13
N ASN A 464 1.84 -14.21 3.34
CA ASN A 464 1.04 -14.75 4.45
C ASN A 464 -0.45 -14.88 4.11
N ALA A 465 -1.02 -13.88 3.44
CA ALA A 465 -2.40 -13.93 2.97
C ALA A 465 -2.50 -14.55 1.56
N GLY A 466 -1.60 -14.15 0.66
CA GLY A 466 -1.68 -14.50 -0.76
C GLY A 466 -1.39 -15.98 -1.06
N PHE A 467 -0.52 -16.66 -0.31
CA PHE A 467 -0.24 -18.09 -0.55
C PHE A 467 -1.45 -18.97 -0.26
N THR A 468 -2.26 -18.62 0.76
CA THR A 468 -3.52 -19.31 1.03
C THR A 468 -4.49 -19.16 -0.14
N ALA A 469 -4.64 -17.95 -0.68
CA ALA A 469 -5.46 -17.71 -1.86
C ALA A 469 -4.96 -18.48 -3.09
N ILE A 470 -3.64 -18.45 -3.34
CA ILE A 470 -3.03 -19.17 -4.47
C ILE A 470 -3.18 -20.68 -4.35
N ALA A 471 -2.98 -21.26 -3.18
CA ALA A 471 -3.18 -22.69 -2.97
C ALA A 471 -4.60 -23.13 -3.34
N TRP A 472 -5.60 -22.34 -2.94
CA TRP A 472 -7.00 -22.58 -3.28
C TRP A 472 -7.30 -22.41 -4.77
N ILE A 473 -6.83 -21.31 -5.38
CA ILE A 473 -7.01 -21.03 -6.81
C ILE A 473 -6.37 -22.14 -7.64
N PHE A 474 -5.12 -22.50 -7.35
CA PHE A 474 -4.40 -23.51 -8.12
C PHE A 474 -4.97 -24.91 -7.92
N ASP A 475 -5.53 -25.21 -6.74
CA ASP A 475 -6.28 -26.45 -6.53
C ASP A 475 -7.55 -26.51 -7.40
N LEU A 476 -8.31 -25.42 -7.53
CA LEU A 476 -9.45 -25.33 -8.45
C LEU A 476 -9.03 -25.48 -9.91
N LEU A 477 -7.99 -24.75 -10.33
CA LEU A 477 -7.47 -24.81 -11.69
C LEU A 477 -6.97 -26.21 -12.02
N SER A 478 -6.28 -26.90 -11.10
CA SER A 478 -5.80 -28.27 -11.31
C SER A 478 -6.94 -29.27 -11.59
N ARG A 479 -8.17 -28.96 -11.15
CA ARG A 479 -9.38 -29.76 -11.36
C ARG A 479 -10.22 -29.27 -12.56
N GLY A 480 -9.78 -28.25 -13.29
CA GLY A 480 -10.45 -27.72 -14.48
C GLY A 480 -11.52 -26.66 -14.20
N TYR A 481 -11.56 -26.07 -13.00
CA TYR A 481 -12.52 -25.00 -12.68
C TYR A 481 -11.97 -23.62 -13.06
N ASP A 482 -11.84 -23.37 -14.37
CA ASP A 482 -11.15 -22.19 -14.89
C ASP A 482 -11.94 -20.87 -14.76
N ASP A 483 -13.27 -20.96 -14.63
CA ASP A 483 -14.17 -19.81 -14.44
C ASP A 483 -13.82 -18.95 -13.21
N ILE A 484 -13.08 -19.51 -12.24
CA ILE A 484 -12.63 -18.78 -11.06
C ILE A 484 -11.75 -17.58 -11.42
N LEU A 485 -10.98 -17.67 -12.51
CA LEU A 485 -10.12 -16.58 -12.98
C LEU A 485 -10.95 -15.34 -13.33
N GLY A 486 -12.20 -15.51 -13.78
CA GLY A 486 -13.10 -14.41 -14.10
C GLY A 486 -13.48 -13.54 -12.89
N GLN A 487 -13.28 -14.03 -11.66
CA GLN A 487 -13.53 -13.28 -10.42
C GLN A 487 -12.27 -12.59 -9.89
N ILE A 488 -11.09 -13.04 -10.34
CA ILE A 488 -9.79 -12.60 -9.84
C ILE A 488 -9.23 -11.47 -10.70
N PHE A 489 -9.42 -11.55 -12.01
CA PHE A 489 -8.91 -10.55 -12.93
C PHE A 489 -9.81 -9.32 -12.97
N PRO A 490 -9.35 -8.15 -12.47
CA PRO A 490 -10.13 -6.93 -12.56
C PRO A 490 -10.33 -6.56 -14.02
N LEU A 491 -11.55 -6.13 -14.36
CA LEU A 491 -11.86 -5.52 -15.64
C LEU A 491 -12.11 -4.03 -15.45
N PRO A 492 -11.71 -3.18 -16.42
CA PRO A 492 -12.17 -1.81 -16.48
C PRO A 492 -13.70 -1.81 -16.50
N GLU A 493 -14.30 -1.22 -15.48
CA GLU A 493 -15.76 -1.07 -15.43
C GLU A 493 -16.16 0.11 -16.31
N PRO A 494 -17.17 -0.05 -17.18
CA PRO A 494 -17.68 1.05 -17.98
C PRO A 494 -18.61 1.98 -17.19
N GLU A 495 -18.96 1.62 -15.95
CA GLU A 495 -19.85 2.38 -15.07
C GLU A 495 -19.51 3.87 -14.93
N PRO A 496 -18.22 4.29 -14.88
CA PRO A 496 -17.87 5.70 -14.92
C PRO A 496 -18.48 6.39 -16.14
N PHE A 497 -18.51 5.76 -17.32
CA PHE A 497 -19.08 6.36 -18.54
C PHE A 497 -20.62 6.41 -18.57
N CYS A 498 -21.30 5.79 -17.61
CA CYS A 498 -22.75 5.75 -17.53
C CYS A 498 -23.34 6.80 -16.58
N ALA A 499 -22.52 7.53 -15.82
CA ALA A 499 -22.96 8.58 -14.91
C ALA A 499 -22.83 9.98 -15.53
N ALA A 500 -23.84 10.84 -15.33
CA ALA A 500 -23.87 12.20 -15.87
C ALA A 500 -22.79 13.15 -15.30
N ASN A 501 -22.22 12.80 -14.14
CA ASN A 501 -21.11 13.51 -13.51
C ASN A 501 -19.98 12.51 -13.24
N LEU A 502 -18.94 12.59 -14.07
CA LEU A 502 -17.76 11.74 -13.99
C LEU A 502 -16.69 12.44 -13.14
N PRO A 503 -16.41 11.97 -11.91
CA PRO A 503 -15.30 12.52 -11.15
C PRO A 503 -13.99 12.20 -11.87
N ALA A 504 -13.04 13.12 -11.82
CA ALA A 504 -11.69 12.86 -12.30
C ALA A 504 -11.11 11.66 -11.53
N GLU A 505 -10.38 10.78 -12.22
CA GLU A 505 -9.76 9.63 -11.58
C GLU A 505 -8.78 10.13 -10.51
N ILE A 506 -9.02 9.75 -9.25
CA ILE A 506 -8.24 10.24 -8.10
C ILE A 506 -6.80 9.69 -8.18
N PHE A 507 -6.59 8.55 -8.84
CA PHE A 507 -5.30 7.87 -8.93
C PHE A 507 -4.91 7.55 -10.37
N PRO A 508 -4.56 8.57 -11.20
CA PRO A 508 -4.09 8.30 -12.54
C PRO A 508 -2.71 7.61 -12.46
N ASN A 509 -2.56 6.49 -13.17
CA ASN A 509 -1.30 5.73 -13.23
C ASN A 509 -0.13 6.59 -13.74
N GLU A 510 -0.42 7.61 -14.53
CA GLU A 510 0.54 8.52 -15.14
C GLU A 510 1.32 9.35 -14.12
N ALA A 511 0.75 9.56 -12.93
CA ALA A 511 1.46 10.26 -11.87
C ALA A 511 2.61 9.43 -11.30
N GLN A 512 2.41 8.10 -11.16
CA GLN A 512 3.49 7.17 -10.82
C GLN A 512 4.61 7.23 -11.86
N ILE A 513 4.26 7.19 -13.15
CA ILE A 513 5.23 7.29 -14.25
C ILE A 513 5.99 8.62 -14.15
N ALA A 514 5.29 9.75 -14.06
CA ALA A 514 5.90 11.06 -13.98
C ALA A 514 6.91 11.17 -12.82
N ILE A 515 6.57 10.65 -11.64
CA ILE A 515 7.48 10.61 -10.48
C ILE A 515 8.68 9.71 -10.76
N MET A 516 8.44 8.45 -11.13
CA MET A 516 9.49 7.46 -11.39
C MET A 516 10.52 7.96 -12.41
N CYS A 517 10.06 8.64 -13.46
CA CYS A 517 10.93 9.10 -14.54
C CYS A 517 11.60 10.44 -14.21
N SER A 518 10.93 11.34 -13.48
CA SER A 518 11.51 12.63 -13.06
C SER A 518 12.60 12.48 -12.00
N ASP A 519 12.54 11.41 -11.20
CA ASP A 519 13.58 11.06 -10.22
C ASP A 519 14.81 10.38 -10.84
N LYS A 520 14.79 10.04 -12.13
CA LYS A 520 15.94 9.48 -12.83
C LYS A 520 17.01 10.54 -13.04
N ARG A 521 18.24 10.27 -12.60
CA ARG A 521 19.38 11.11 -13.00
C ARG A 521 19.80 10.81 -14.43
N TYR A 522 19.80 9.54 -14.78
CA TYR A 522 20.15 9.06 -16.09
C TYR A 522 18.84 8.66 -16.78
N PRO A 523 18.33 9.48 -17.73
CA PRO A 523 17.08 9.20 -18.40
C PRO A 523 17.12 7.85 -19.10
N PHE A 524 16.00 7.14 -19.07
CA PHE A 524 15.83 5.87 -19.77
C PHE A 524 15.34 6.15 -21.19
N ASN A 525 16.14 5.83 -22.20
CA ASN A 525 15.80 6.03 -23.62
C ASN A 525 16.63 5.07 -24.47
N ASP A 526 16.38 3.78 -24.27
CA ASP A 526 17.20 2.71 -24.84
C ASP A 526 16.57 2.21 -26.15
N THR A 527 17.40 1.85 -27.12
CA THR A 527 16.94 1.22 -28.35
C THR A 527 16.44 -0.21 -28.07
N LEU A 528 15.60 -0.76 -28.95
CA LEU A 528 15.08 -2.12 -28.78
C LEU A 528 16.17 -3.20 -28.53
N PRO A 529 17.34 -3.18 -29.20
CA PRO A 529 18.44 -4.11 -28.87
C PRO A 529 19.02 -3.91 -27.46
N GLU A 530 19.15 -2.66 -26.99
CA GLU A 530 19.64 -2.36 -25.63
C GLU A 530 18.64 -2.80 -24.57
N LEU A 531 17.34 -2.63 -24.84
CA LEU A 531 16.26 -3.16 -24.01
C LEU A 531 16.31 -4.70 -23.94
N GLN A 532 16.53 -5.37 -25.07
CA GLN A 532 16.67 -6.83 -25.11
C GLN A 532 17.88 -7.31 -24.30
N GLU A 533 19.02 -6.65 -24.42
CA GLU A 533 20.22 -6.96 -23.61
C GLU A 533 19.96 -6.74 -22.11
N THR A 534 19.24 -5.67 -21.77
CA THR A 534 18.83 -5.37 -20.39
C THR A 534 17.91 -6.46 -19.84
N PHE A 535 16.93 -6.91 -20.64
CA PHE A 535 16.06 -8.02 -20.26
C PHE A 535 16.86 -9.29 -19.98
N GLU A 536 17.80 -9.65 -20.85
CA GLU A 536 18.61 -10.86 -20.70
C GLU A 536 19.47 -10.82 -19.43
N LYS A 537 20.04 -9.66 -19.10
CA LYS A 537 20.75 -9.47 -17.83
C LYS A 537 19.83 -9.67 -16.62
N MET A 538 18.63 -9.11 -16.67
CA MET A 538 17.65 -9.29 -15.59
C MET A 538 17.17 -10.73 -15.48
N ALA A 539 16.89 -11.40 -16.60
CA ALA A 539 16.41 -12.77 -16.63
C ALA A 539 17.44 -13.78 -16.11
N ASN A 540 18.74 -13.45 -16.20
CA ASN A 540 19.81 -14.21 -15.55
C ASN A 540 19.87 -14.00 -14.04
N GLU A 541 19.34 -12.89 -13.51
CA GLU A 541 19.32 -12.57 -12.09
C GLU A 541 18.04 -13.07 -11.40
N SER A 542 16.88 -12.98 -12.07
CA SER A 542 15.61 -13.39 -11.52
C SER A 542 14.62 -13.91 -12.56
N SER A 543 13.82 -14.91 -12.17
CA SER A 543 12.74 -15.42 -13.02
C SER A 543 11.59 -14.41 -13.19
N TRP A 544 11.54 -13.34 -12.39
CA TRP A 544 10.52 -12.28 -12.42
C TRP A 544 10.90 -11.07 -13.27
N ALA A 545 11.99 -11.18 -14.04
CA ALA A 545 12.49 -10.12 -14.92
C ALA A 545 11.43 -9.61 -15.92
N ASP A 546 10.56 -10.48 -16.42
CA ASP A 546 9.50 -10.12 -17.36
C ASP A 546 8.48 -9.15 -16.76
N VAL A 547 8.01 -9.45 -15.54
CA VAL A 547 7.06 -8.62 -14.81
C VAL A 547 7.72 -7.28 -14.47
N TRP A 548 8.92 -7.32 -13.90
CA TRP A 548 9.59 -6.12 -13.42
C TRP A 548 10.04 -5.19 -14.54
N MET A 549 10.56 -5.73 -15.64
CA MET A 549 10.94 -4.91 -16.80
C MET A 549 9.72 -4.25 -17.44
N THR A 550 8.57 -4.93 -17.48
CA THR A 550 7.31 -4.33 -17.97
C THR A 550 6.96 -3.05 -17.21
N VAL A 551 7.18 -3.03 -15.90
CA VAL A 551 6.98 -1.83 -15.06
C VAL A 551 7.98 -0.73 -15.42
N MET A 552 9.27 -1.05 -15.53
CA MET A 552 10.32 -0.06 -15.78
C MET A 552 10.26 0.55 -17.19
N LEU A 553 9.80 -0.22 -18.18
CA LEU A 553 9.61 0.26 -19.55
C LEU A 553 8.69 1.47 -19.65
N SER A 554 7.80 1.67 -18.68
CA SER A 554 6.90 2.84 -18.65
C SER A 554 7.64 4.19 -18.66
N CYS A 555 8.91 4.23 -18.25
CA CYS A 555 9.75 5.43 -18.30
C CYS A 555 10.53 5.64 -19.60
N ASP A 556 10.48 4.69 -20.53
CA ASP A 556 11.31 4.78 -21.72
C ASP A 556 10.92 5.97 -22.60
N ALA A 557 11.92 6.79 -22.93
CA ALA A 557 11.81 8.05 -23.66
C ALA A 557 10.88 9.11 -23.05
N TYR A 558 10.67 9.08 -21.72
CA TYR A 558 9.88 10.11 -21.03
C TYR A 558 10.49 11.52 -21.25
N PRO A 559 9.77 12.48 -21.87
CA PRO A 559 10.37 13.71 -22.36
C PRO A 559 10.39 14.86 -21.33
N VAL A 560 9.57 14.77 -20.29
CA VAL A 560 9.41 15.86 -19.32
C VAL A 560 10.63 15.89 -18.39
N LYS A 561 11.27 17.06 -18.33
CA LYS A 561 12.44 17.27 -17.46
C LYS A 561 12.00 17.90 -16.15
N ALA A 562 12.43 17.30 -15.05
CA ALA A 562 12.31 17.90 -13.73
C ALA A 562 13.03 19.27 -13.71
N ILE A 563 12.45 20.26 -13.02
CA ILE A 563 13.11 21.56 -12.84
C ILE A 563 14.37 21.41 -11.98
N ASP A 564 14.27 20.70 -10.86
CA ASP A 564 15.42 20.39 -10.03
C ASP A 564 15.96 19.01 -10.38
N PRO A 565 17.30 18.84 -10.45
CA PRO A 565 17.88 17.53 -10.69
C PRO A 565 17.59 16.60 -9.51
N PRO A 566 17.48 15.28 -9.76
CA PRO A 566 17.28 14.32 -8.69
C PRO A 566 18.47 14.32 -7.72
N MET A 567 18.19 13.87 -6.49
CA MET A 567 19.17 13.82 -5.42
C MET A 567 20.46 13.07 -5.79
N ARG A 568 21.56 13.52 -5.18
CA ARG A 568 22.89 12.94 -5.40
C ARG A 568 23.17 11.70 -4.56
N TRP A 569 22.36 10.65 -4.78
CA TRP A 569 22.45 9.41 -4.00
C TRP A 569 23.64 8.51 -4.34
N ASP A 570 23.92 8.34 -5.65
CA ASP A 570 24.95 7.45 -6.15
C ASP A 570 26.35 7.69 -5.53
N ASP A 571 27.13 6.61 -5.39
CA ASP A 571 28.49 6.65 -4.83
C ASP A 571 29.52 7.24 -5.82
N HIS A 572 29.09 8.15 -6.71
CA HIS A 572 29.93 8.75 -7.73
C HIS A 572 31.12 9.48 -7.08
N PRO A 573 32.37 9.26 -7.54
CA PRO A 573 33.56 9.80 -6.88
C PRO A 573 33.56 11.32 -6.67
N SER A 574 32.84 12.08 -7.51
CA SER A 574 32.75 13.54 -7.40
C SER A 574 31.90 14.05 -6.23
N HIS A 575 31.03 13.21 -5.65
CA HIS A 575 30.09 13.60 -4.61
C HIS A 575 30.00 12.59 -3.47
N LYS A 576 31.01 11.72 -3.31
CA LYS A 576 31.10 10.81 -2.15
C LYS A 576 30.90 11.60 -0.87
N ALA A 577 29.71 11.50 -0.33
CA ALA A 577 29.31 12.20 0.87
C ALA A 577 29.70 11.34 2.06
N ASP A 578 30.26 11.98 3.08
CA ASP A 578 30.28 11.40 4.42
C ASP A 578 28.84 11.03 4.82
N PRO A 579 28.64 10.02 5.69
CA PRO A 579 27.31 9.70 6.18
C PRO A 579 26.59 10.95 6.73
N ILE A 580 25.32 11.10 6.40
CA ILE A 580 24.49 12.25 6.71
C ILE A 580 24.14 12.22 8.20
N LYS A 581 24.50 13.27 8.93
CA LYS A 581 24.13 13.43 10.33
C LYS A 581 22.83 14.21 10.42
N THR A 582 21.81 13.59 10.99
CA THR A 582 20.49 14.19 11.24
C THR A 582 20.35 14.63 12.70
N ALA A 583 19.38 15.49 13.01
CA ALA A 583 19.08 15.93 14.38
C ALA A 583 18.69 14.77 15.31
N PHE A 584 18.10 13.72 14.74
CA PHE A 584 17.85 12.46 15.42
C PHE A 584 18.12 11.28 14.47
N PRO A 585 18.72 10.17 14.92
CA PRO A 585 19.04 9.05 14.04
C PRO A 585 17.80 8.42 13.41
N VAL A 586 17.87 8.11 12.11
CA VAL A 586 16.80 7.48 11.35
C VAL A 586 16.69 5.98 11.67
N LEU A 587 15.46 5.44 11.70
CA LEU A 587 15.21 4.01 11.85
C LEU A 587 14.87 3.38 10.50
N PHE A 588 15.63 2.36 10.11
CA PHE A 588 15.37 1.53 8.94
C PHE A 588 14.79 0.17 9.35
N ILE A 589 13.80 -0.30 8.59
CA ILE A 589 13.19 -1.62 8.76
C ILE A 589 13.20 -2.34 7.42
N SER A 590 13.66 -3.59 7.40
CA SER A 590 13.69 -4.41 6.19
C SER A 590 13.38 -5.86 6.50
N ASN A 591 12.73 -6.54 5.58
CA ASN A 591 12.45 -7.96 5.71
C ASN A 591 13.63 -8.80 5.23
N THR A 592 13.79 -10.01 5.78
CA THR A 592 14.80 -10.99 5.32
C THR A 592 14.63 -11.42 3.85
N ALA A 593 13.43 -11.31 3.30
CA ALA A 593 13.18 -11.40 1.87
C ALA A 593 12.04 -10.46 1.49
N ASP A 594 12.30 -9.49 0.63
CA ASP A 594 11.32 -8.53 0.12
C ASP A 594 11.37 -8.54 -1.41
N PRO A 595 10.24 -8.69 -2.12
CA PRO A 595 10.27 -8.91 -3.57
C PRO A 595 10.79 -7.72 -4.38
N VAL A 596 10.85 -6.51 -3.80
CA VAL A 596 11.24 -5.29 -4.52
C VAL A 596 12.18 -4.36 -3.75
N THR A 597 12.23 -4.48 -2.43
CA THR A 597 13.10 -3.68 -1.54
C THR A 597 13.93 -4.60 -0.63
N PRO A 598 14.89 -5.34 -1.21
CA PRO A 598 15.62 -6.41 -0.51
C PRO A 598 16.41 -5.90 0.68
N LEU A 599 16.72 -6.77 1.65
CA LEU A 599 17.47 -6.42 2.87
C LEU A 599 18.79 -5.69 2.58
N ALA A 600 19.46 -6.05 1.48
CA ALA A 600 20.69 -5.41 1.04
C ALA A 600 20.52 -3.88 0.82
N ALA A 601 19.36 -3.45 0.31
CA ALA A 601 19.02 -2.04 0.16
C ALA A 601 18.88 -1.34 1.52
N GLY A 602 18.19 -1.97 2.47
CA GLY A 602 18.06 -1.47 3.85
C GLY A 602 19.39 -1.27 4.55
N VAL A 603 20.27 -2.28 4.50
CA VAL A 603 21.62 -2.20 5.06
C VAL A 603 22.44 -1.09 4.39
N LYS A 604 22.35 -0.99 3.06
CA LYS A 604 23.10 0.01 2.30
C LYS A 604 22.65 1.43 2.64
N MET A 605 21.34 1.68 2.66
CA MET A 605 20.78 3.00 2.94
C MET A 605 20.97 3.43 4.40
N ALA A 606 20.83 2.52 5.36
CA ALA A 606 21.09 2.82 6.77
C ALA A 606 22.52 3.32 7.00
N ARG A 607 23.50 2.82 6.24
CA ARG A 607 24.91 3.26 6.33
C ARG A 607 25.19 4.63 5.71
N LYS A 608 24.24 5.20 4.96
CA LYS A 608 24.34 6.58 4.46
C LYS A 608 23.98 7.61 5.54
N PHE A 609 23.50 7.18 6.71
CA PHE A 609 23.13 8.07 7.82
C PHE A 609 23.93 7.72 9.08
N VAL A 610 24.39 8.75 9.80
CA VAL A 610 25.13 8.59 11.06
C VAL A 610 24.22 8.01 12.12
N ASP A 611 24.69 6.99 12.83
CA ASP A 611 24.01 6.33 13.97
C ASP A 611 22.61 5.78 13.67
N ALA A 612 22.22 5.69 12.40
CA ALA A 612 20.91 5.16 12.01
C ALA A 612 20.74 3.71 12.45
N GLY A 613 19.57 3.38 13.00
CA GLY A 613 19.25 2.02 13.45
C GLY A 613 18.71 1.15 12.32
N LEU A 614 18.97 -0.16 12.40
CA LEU A 614 18.37 -1.15 11.49
C LEU A 614 17.66 -2.27 12.26
N ILE A 615 16.43 -2.55 11.87
CA ILE A 615 15.68 -3.75 12.23
C ILE A 615 15.57 -4.63 10.98
N GLU A 616 16.01 -5.88 11.10
CA GLU A 616 15.64 -6.93 10.17
C GLU A 616 14.46 -7.70 10.76
N GLN A 617 13.31 -7.63 10.10
CA GLN A 617 12.20 -8.53 10.40
C GLN A 617 12.40 -9.85 9.66
N HIS A 618 12.46 -10.95 10.41
CA HIS A 618 12.55 -12.29 9.84
C HIS A 618 11.19 -12.73 9.26
N SER A 619 10.84 -12.15 8.12
CA SER A 619 9.65 -12.44 7.34
C SER A 619 9.93 -12.37 5.85
N MET A 620 8.96 -12.84 5.07
CA MET A 620 8.91 -12.65 3.63
C MET A 620 7.79 -11.68 3.28
N GLY A 621 8.00 -10.92 2.21
CA GLY A 621 7.02 -9.99 1.67
C GLY A 621 7.48 -8.55 1.80
N HIS A 622 6.63 -7.63 1.34
CA HIS A 622 7.01 -6.24 1.16
C HIS A 622 6.72 -5.39 2.40
N CYS A 623 7.73 -4.69 2.90
CA CYS A 623 7.71 -3.94 4.17
C CYS A 623 7.43 -4.82 5.41
N SER A 624 7.65 -4.29 6.61
CA SER A 624 7.36 -5.00 7.86
C SER A 624 5.88 -5.37 8.01
N LEU A 625 4.99 -4.64 7.33
CA LEU A 625 3.56 -4.91 7.26
C LEU A 625 3.23 -6.28 6.64
N ALA A 626 4.15 -6.92 5.90
CA ALA A 626 3.91 -8.23 5.31
C ALA A 626 3.76 -9.36 6.34
N ALA A 627 4.21 -9.17 7.59
CA ALA A 627 4.02 -10.12 8.67
C ALA A 627 3.93 -9.41 10.03
N VAL A 628 3.02 -9.86 10.90
CA VAL A 628 2.94 -9.36 12.27
C VAL A 628 4.18 -9.81 13.07
N SER A 629 4.84 -8.86 13.74
CA SER A 629 5.94 -9.13 14.68
C SER A 629 5.80 -8.27 15.92
N LYS A 630 5.56 -8.90 17.07
CA LYS A 630 5.58 -8.27 18.39
C LYS A 630 6.92 -7.59 18.65
N CYS A 631 8.02 -8.23 18.24
CA CYS A 631 9.37 -7.66 18.38
C CYS A 631 9.50 -6.35 17.60
N THR A 632 9.13 -6.32 16.32
CA THR A 632 9.21 -5.11 15.49
C THR A 632 8.33 -4.00 16.05
N ILE A 633 7.09 -4.31 16.43
CA ILE A 633 6.15 -3.37 17.05
C ILE A 633 6.74 -2.74 18.31
N ALA A 634 7.31 -3.55 19.21
CA ALA A 634 7.91 -3.05 20.44
C ALA A 634 9.09 -2.10 20.16
N LYS A 635 9.90 -2.37 19.13
CA LYS A 635 11.02 -1.50 18.73
C LYS A 635 10.53 -0.18 18.10
N ILE A 636 9.50 -0.22 17.27
CA ILE A 636 8.87 0.98 16.70
C ILE A 636 8.35 1.88 17.83
N ARG A 637 7.63 1.31 18.80
CA ARG A 637 7.12 2.05 19.97
C ARG A 637 8.24 2.68 20.79
N ALA A 638 9.28 1.92 21.10
CA ALA A 638 10.43 2.42 21.84
C ALA A 638 11.17 3.55 21.08
N TYR A 639 11.24 3.48 19.75
CA TYR A 639 11.83 4.53 18.93
C TYR A 639 10.98 5.81 18.95
N LEU A 640 9.68 5.70 18.69
CA LEU A 640 8.76 6.84 18.64
C LEU A 640 8.61 7.50 20.01
N LYS A 641 8.27 6.74 21.06
CA LYS A 641 7.92 7.27 22.40
C LYS A 641 9.13 7.54 23.28
N GLU A 642 10.19 6.74 23.17
CA GLU A 642 11.34 6.82 24.09
C GLU A 642 12.62 7.33 23.41
N GLY A 643 12.64 7.46 22.09
CA GLY A 643 13.86 7.80 21.35
C GLY A 643 14.94 6.71 21.40
N LYS A 644 14.56 5.45 21.62
CA LYS A 644 15.51 4.33 21.60
C LYS A 644 15.78 3.87 20.18
N VAL A 645 17.01 4.05 19.71
CA VAL A 645 17.44 3.65 18.36
C VAL A 645 18.09 2.26 18.41
N PRO A 646 17.67 1.31 17.56
CA PRO A 646 18.38 0.05 17.37
C PRO A 646 19.84 0.25 16.92
N PRO A 647 20.73 -0.76 17.09
CA PRO A 647 22.13 -0.64 16.71
C PRO A 647 22.32 -0.33 15.21
N HIS A 648 23.32 0.50 14.93
CA HIS A 648 23.74 0.81 13.56
C HIS A 648 24.34 -0.41 12.85
N PRO A 649 24.00 -0.69 11.59
CA PRO A 649 24.55 -1.82 10.86
C PRO A 649 26.05 -1.64 10.56
N VAL A 650 26.87 -2.49 11.16
CA VAL A 650 28.32 -2.56 10.93
C VAL A 650 28.69 -3.72 10.00
N LYS A 651 29.72 -3.56 9.16
CA LYS A 651 30.22 -4.65 8.31
C LYS A 651 30.70 -5.84 9.15
N GLY A 652 30.30 -7.05 8.77
CA GLY A 652 30.75 -8.28 9.40
C GLY A 652 32.12 -8.77 8.90
N GLY A 653 32.92 -9.34 9.82
CA GLY A 653 34.00 -10.30 9.55
C GLY A 653 35.14 -9.90 8.59
N LYS A 654 36.06 -10.84 8.33
CA LYS A 654 37.19 -10.67 7.39
C LYS A 654 36.78 -10.76 5.90
N GLY A 655 35.47 -10.88 5.60
CA GLY A 655 34.90 -11.04 4.25
C GLY A 655 34.23 -9.80 3.63
N ARG A 656 33.97 -8.73 4.40
CA ARG A 656 33.42 -7.44 3.90
C ARG A 656 32.05 -7.50 3.19
N GLU A 657 31.28 -8.58 3.28
CA GLU A 657 29.90 -8.62 2.76
C GLU A 657 28.95 -7.83 3.68
N LEU A 658 27.97 -7.16 3.06
CA LEU A 658 27.05 -6.25 3.75
C LEU A 658 26.03 -6.99 4.63
N VAL A 659 25.70 -8.24 4.28
CA VAL A 659 24.64 -9.04 4.89
C VAL A 659 25.05 -9.80 6.17
N ASP A 660 26.35 -9.80 6.51
CA ASP A 660 26.90 -10.47 7.70
C ASP A 660 27.05 -9.54 8.92
N GLY A 661 26.40 -8.37 8.89
CA GLY A 661 26.52 -7.37 9.95
C GLY A 661 25.75 -7.71 11.23
N LYS A 662 26.05 -6.97 12.30
CA LYS A 662 25.32 -7.06 13.57
C LYS A 662 24.30 -5.92 13.64
N TRP A 663 23.01 -6.25 13.60
CA TRP A 663 21.87 -5.36 13.83
C TRP A 663 20.75 -6.10 14.58
N THR A 664 19.67 -5.41 14.91
CA THR A 664 18.52 -6.05 15.60
C THR A 664 17.75 -6.92 14.62
N LYS A 665 17.54 -8.18 15.00
CA LYS A 665 16.70 -9.14 14.29
C LYS A 665 15.45 -9.40 15.10
N CYS A 666 14.29 -9.35 14.45
CA CYS A 666 12.98 -9.57 15.05
C CYS A 666 12.26 -10.69 14.32
N ASP A 667 11.92 -11.77 15.03
CA ASP A 667 11.12 -12.85 14.46
C ASP A 667 9.67 -12.40 14.24
N ALA A 668 9.06 -12.84 13.14
CA ALA A 668 7.64 -12.66 12.90
C ALA A 668 6.82 -13.74 13.63
N ASP A 669 5.65 -13.35 14.12
CA ASP A 669 4.70 -14.22 14.82
C ASP A 669 3.72 -14.93 13.86
N GLU A 670 3.79 -14.62 12.57
CA GLU A 670 3.06 -15.31 11.51
C GLU A 670 3.94 -15.64 10.30
N TYR A 671 3.58 -16.71 9.60
CA TYR A 671 4.17 -17.12 8.32
C TYR A 671 3.09 -17.81 7.45
N PRO A 672 3.34 -18.08 6.16
CA PRO A 672 2.28 -18.60 5.29
C PRO A 672 1.67 -19.91 5.81
N PHE A 673 0.34 -20.01 5.75
CA PHE A 673 -0.48 -21.11 6.30
C PHE A 673 -0.42 -21.28 7.84
N HIS A 674 0.17 -20.32 8.55
CA HIS A 674 0.21 -20.25 10.01
C HIS A 674 -0.06 -18.80 10.45
N PRO A 675 -1.34 -18.36 10.38
CA PRO A 675 -1.73 -17.01 10.74
C PRO A 675 -1.54 -16.78 12.24
N PHE A 676 -1.31 -15.52 12.61
CA PHE A 676 -1.42 -15.11 14.01
C PHE A 676 -2.89 -15.22 14.47
N GLU A 677 -3.16 -16.05 15.47
CA GLU A 677 -4.51 -16.22 16.04
C GLU A 677 -4.84 -15.10 17.04
N GLY A 678 -5.33 -13.96 16.54
CA GLY A 678 -5.72 -12.80 17.35
C GLY A 678 -6.97 -12.97 18.24
N ASN A 679 -7.52 -14.19 18.34
CA ASN A 679 -8.74 -14.51 19.12
C ASN A 679 -8.45 -15.30 20.41
N LEU A 680 -7.28 -15.10 21.03
CA LEU A 680 -7.07 -15.54 22.40
C LEU A 680 -7.94 -14.67 23.31
N LYS A 681 -8.85 -15.28 24.08
CA LYS A 681 -9.63 -14.57 25.09
C LYS A 681 -8.66 -13.82 26.01
N THR A 682 -8.73 -12.49 26.04
CA THR A 682 -7.89 -11.64 26.91
C THR A 682 -8.22 -11.79 28.39
N VAL A 683 -9.34 -12.47 28.71
CA VAL A 683 -9.80 -12.75 30.06
C VAL A 683 -8.80 -13.66 30.78
N GLY A 684 -8.08 -13.10 31.75
CA GLY A 684 -7.08 -13.80 32.57
C GLY A 684 -5.62 -13.60 32.15
N LEU A 685 -5.35 -12.79 31.10
CA LEU A 685 -3.99 -12.38 30.72
C LEU A 685 -3.51 -11.19 31.57
N SER A 686 -2.19 -10.99 31.66
CA SER A 686 -1.63 -9.75 32.20
C SER A 686 -1.99 -8.56 31.29
N ALA A 687 -1.99 -7.34 31.84
CA ALA A 687 -2.26 -6.12 31.08
C ALA A 687 -1.29 -5.96 29.89
N GLU A 688 -0.02 -6.30 30.09
CA GLU A 688 1.01 -6.29 29.04
C GLU A 688 0.69 -7.26 27.90
N ALA A 689 0.30 -8.51 28.23
CA ALA A 689 -0.04 -9.51 27.23
C ALA A 689 -1.33 -9.15 26.47
N ALA A 690 -2.31 -8.53 27.14
CA ALA A 690 -3.52 -8.02 26.50
C ALA A 690 -3.20 -6.90 25.51
N MET A 691 -2.35 -5.94 25.90
CA MET A 691 -1.91 -4.85 25.03
C MET A 691 -1.11 -5.35 23.83
N ASP A 692 -0.24 -6.35 24.02
CA ASP A 692 0.51 -6.96 22.91
C ASP A 692 -0.43 -7.59 21.87
N ILE A 693 -1.46 -8.32 22.32
CA ILE A 693 -2.47 -8.91 21.42
C ILE A 693 -3.24 -7.83 20.68
N GLU A 694 -3.63 -6.73 21.35
CA GLU A 694 -4.30 -5.60 20.71
C GLU A 694 -3.42 -4.97 19.63
N ASN A 695 -2.15 -4.70 19.93
CA ASN A 695 -1.19 -4.12 18.98
C ASN A 695 -0.96 -5.03 17.76
N MET A 696 -0.82 -6.34 18.00
CA MET A 696 -0.66 -7.33 16.93
C MET A 696 -1.91 -7.44 16.06
N THR A 697 -3.09 -7.37 16.67
CA THR A 697 -4.38 -7.36 15.94
C THR A 697 -4.54 -6.09 15.11
N ALA A 698 -4.16 -4.94 15.66
CA ALA A 698 -4.15 -3.68 14.94
C ALA A 698 -3.15 -3.72 13.75
N MET A 699 -1.96 -4.30 13.94
CA MET A 699 -0.99 -4.50 12.86
C MET A 699 -1.56 -5.39 11.75
N LYS A 700 -2.33 -6.43 12.10
CA LYS A 700 -3.02 -7.27 11.12
C LYS A 700 -4.04 -6.49 10.28
N GLN A 701 -4.76 -5.56 10.89
CA GLN A 701 -5.68 -4.67 10.18
C GLN A 701 -4.93 -3.74 9.21
N VAL A 702 -3.82 -3.15 9.66
CA VAL A 702 -2.95 -2.32 8.80
C VAL A 702 -2.40 -3.11 7.62
N GLN A 703 -1.93 -4.35 7.86
CA GLN A 703 -1.48 -5.26 6.79
C GLN A 703 -2.58 -5.49 5.74
N ASN A 704 -3.82 -5.75 6.16
CA ASN A 704 -4.94 -5.97 5.23
C ASN A 704 -5.21 -4.72 4.39
N VAL A 705 -5.16 -3.52 4.99
CA VAL A 705 -5.29 -2.26 4.24
C VAL A 705 -4.12 -2.08 3.26
N PHE A 706 -2.90 -2.31 3.72
CA PHE A 706 -1.69 -2.14 2.91
C PHE A 706 -1.66 -3.09 1.70
N SER A 707 -2.13 -4.34 1.86
CA SER A 707 -2.28 -5.28 0.74
C SER A 707 -3.29 -4.83 -0.33
N LYS A 708 -4.17 -3.88 0.00
CA LYS A 708 -5.17 -3.30 -0.90
C LYS A 708 -4.73 -1.95 -1.48
N ILE A 709 -3.50 -1.51 -1.24
CA ILE A 709 -2.97 -0.31 -1.90
C ILE A 709 -2.51 -0.69 -3.30
N LYS A 710 -2.89 0.12 -4.30
CA LYS A 710 -2.45 -0.06 -5.68
C LYS A 710 -0.93 0.06 -5.74
N ALA A 711 -0.27 -0.95 -6.31
CA ALA A 711 1.15 -0.91 -6.62
C ALA A 711 1.36 -1.01 -8.14
N TRP A 712 2.42 -0.38 -8.66
CA TRP A 712 2.92 -0.56 -10.05
C TRP A 712 1.86 -0.45 -11.16
N GLY A 713 1.05 0.59 -11.13
CA GLY A 713 0.08 0.89 -12.20
C GLY A 713 -1.12 -0.05 -12.22
N GLN A 714 -1.38 -0.81 -11.15
CA GLN A 714 -2.59 -1.61 -11.02
C GLN A 714 -3.85 -0.74 -11.05
N GLU A 715 -4.77 -1.05 -11.97
CA GLU A 715 -6.06 -0.35 -12.08
C GLU A 715 -6.95 -0.58 -10.86
N LYS A 716 -6.89 -1.77 -10.27
CA LYS A 716 -7.57 -2.14 -9.02
C LYS A 716 -6.60 -2.93 -8.14
N ALA A 717 -6.67 -2.70 -6.84
CA ALA A 717 -5.88 -3.46 -5.89
C ALA A 717 -6.36 -4.91 -5.80
N LEU A 718 -5.44 -5.79 -5.41
CA LEU A 718 -5.74 -7.21 -5.20
C LEU A 718 -6.47 -7.39 -3.86
N ASP A 719 -7.79 -7.57 -3.89
CA ASP A 719 -8.54 -7.87 -2.67
C ASP A 719 -8.57 -9.38 -2.39
N LEU A 720 -7.62 -9.83 -1.57
CA LEU A 720 -7.48 -11.24 -1.18
C LEU A 720 -8.70 -11.77 -0.40
N ASP A 721 -9.47 -10.90 0.27
CA ASP A 721 -10.69 -11.30 0.98
C ASP A 721 -11.82 -11.66 0.01
N LEU A 722 -11.89 -10.98 -1.15
CA LEU A 722 -12.83 -11.32 -2.22
C LEU A 722 -12.39 -12.57 -2.99
N MET A 723 -11.09 -12.88 -3.01
CA MET A 723 -10.54 -14.05 -3.68
C MET A 723 -10.65 -15.32 -2.85
N THR A 724 -10.97 -15.26 -1.56
CA THR A 724 -11.18 -16.46 -0.74
C THR A 724 -12.67 -16.74 -0.58
N PRO A 725 -13.12 -18.00 -0.64
CA PRO A 725 -14.51 -18.30 -0.37
C PRO A 725 -14.80 -17.97 1.09
N LYS A 726 -15.72 -17.04 1.33
CA LYS A 726 -16.34 -16.88 2.65
C LYS A 726 -16.83 -18.27 3.06
N HIS A 727 -16.29 -18.81 4.14
CA HIS A 727 -16.82 -20.03 4.71
C HIS A 727 -18.30 -19.76 5.01
N CYS A 728 -19.18 -20.25 4.14
CA CYS A 728 -20.58 -20.43 4.50
C CYS A 728 -20.52 -21.42 5.66
N GLY A 729 -20.56 -20.89 6.89
CA GLY A 729 -20.68 -21.71 8.09
C GLY A 729 -21.74 -22.76 7.82
N GLY A 730 -21.38 -24.03 8.01
CA GLY A 730 -22.19 -25.17 7.62
C GLY A 730 -23.62 -24.98 8.12
N ARG A 731 -24.52 -24.58 7.23
CA ARG A 731 -25.94 -24.77 7.42
C ARG A 731 -26.21 -26.21 7.03
N SER A 732 -26.14 -27.09 8.04
CA SER A 732 -26.88 -28.35 8.06
C SER A 732 -28.36 -28.10 7.84
#